data_AF-A0A975I5L8-F1
#
_entry.id   AF-A0A975I5L8-F1
#
_cell.length_a   1.000
_cell.length_b   1.000
_cell.length_c   1.000
_cell.angle_alpha   90.00
_cell.angle_beta   90.00
_cell.angle_gamma   90.00
#
_symmetry.space_group_name_H-M   'P 1'
#
loop_
_entity.id
_entity.type
_entity.pdbx_description
1 polymer ?
#
loop_
_entity_poly.entity_id
_entity_poly.type
_entity_poly.pdbx_seq_one_letter_code
_entity_poly.pdbx_strand_id
1 'polypeptide(L)'
;MKKLPLYLLLGLGSPAIAQVYTPPAAPGAPTTPPVDSSPAPQKQPAASPLGQEIPMLDPSAETITVGGVAIPLGDNRLLKARFEKYLSQPPETNEDAAEYRKNIDEILGTISPFRSGGPDLKGAFQLLPRASTYPGDANLCMSLAESIYMALLAKQDVRQLRELNDSMDKEKIEIARKADWDARHDKDKTLGDTGTPAGGGGGGARPGGGGGGGGRASQPATNPGAGVNSLKYADTLRRIAEIEVLKKSNIVRTEAQTIQTKAQYQVSMVQWFVQRRYEHVLMAARFYNQIWKDGDTTLRVDKGSDVSKLFSQSLGISPTVASLDSLSNEAIREVEKYIEAFDLMLSRGELHSASQRLMEAYALGEYLAPVATLPLEKKLRVAAYVRDLHELYGTLQARDYVKTKELAARLKETAKDFPSSKVDSAIAGYTLASDLAIEEAKSHLIARDADKAAEKIKQAAEIWPTNPKLQEFRDLVGNSGAVVSARNDFDRLLSEGNYREIAKRQYEFAPAIQGDATREDAFKQIMENLMKIESAIGKAAEFSRMGQNYGAWEQLAEIREEFPDDPKLGRELELLAPKVADFTLALDKARQFESRSPKQTGSSLTWYLKARNIHPQSEQAEKGIQRLLDEILPGQQTTGIE
;
A
#
# COMPACT_ATOMS: atom_id res chain seq x y z
N MET A 1 -3.57 18.04 -61.17
CA MET A 1 -2.30 17.33 -61.46
C MET A 1 -1.52 17.19 -60.16
N LYS A 2 -1.20 15.93 -59.80
CA LYS A 2 -0.14 15.38 -58.91
C LYS A 2 0.71 16.43 -58.13
N LYS A 3 0.93 16.30 -56.80
CA LYS A 3 1.69 15.22 -56.13
C LYS A 3 1.41 15.11 -54.61
N LEU A 4 1.33 13.84 -54.17
CA LEU A 4 1.67 13.16 -52.91
C LEU A 4 2.01 13.94 -51.60
N PRO A 5 1.53 13.46 -50.42
CA PRO A 5 1.94 13.94 -49.10
C PRO A 5 3.18 13.20 -48.55
N LEU A 6 4.01 13.94 -47.80
CA LEU A 6 5.18 13.45 -47.08
C LEU A 6 4.80 13.20 -45.61
N TYR A 7 4.99 11.96 -45.15
CA TYR A 7 4.96 11.60 -43.73
C TYR A 7 6.15 12.23 -43.00
N LEU A 8 5.92 12.88 -41.86
CA LEU A 8 6.98 13.22 -40.90
C LEU A 8 6.54 12.82 -39.48
N LEU A 9 7.47 12.14 -38.81
CA LEU A 9 7.40 11.47 -37.52
C LEU A 9 6.94 12.38 -36.36
N LEU A 10 6.24 11.76 -35.40
CA LEU A 10 6.12 12.22 -34.01
C LEU A 10 7.52 12.36 -33.39
N GLY A 11 7.86 13.58 -32.96
CA GLY A 11 9.04 13.86 -32.15
C GLY A 11 8.84 13.43 -30.69
N LEU A 12 9.78 12.60 -30.23
CA LEU A 12 10.00 12.20 -28.85
C LEU A 12 10.41 13.40 -27.98
N GLY A 13 9.98 13.34 -26.72
CA GLY A 13 10.19 14.38 -25.71
C GLY A 13 11.66 14.60 -25.33
N SER A 14 11.96 15.87 -25.07
CA SER A 14 13.22 16.37 -24.54
C SER A 14 13.53 15.83 -23.14
N PRO A 15 14.79 15.44 -22.83
CA PRO A 15 15.24 15.33 -21.45
C PRO A 15 15.53 16.73 -20.89
N ALA A 16 14.96 17.02 -19.73
CA ALA A 16 15.19 18.24 -18.98
C ALA A 16 16.64 18.27 -18.45
N ILE A 17 17.39 19.29 -18.86
CA ILE A 17 18.69 19.64 -18.25
C ILE A 17 18.37 20.40 -16.96
N ALA A 18 18.63 19.77 -15.80
CA ALA A 18 18.62 20.46 -14.51
C ALA A 18 19.88 21.34 -14.41
N GLN A 19 19.77 22.62 -14.78
CA GLN A 19 20.77 23.63 -14.44
C GLN A 19 20.43 24.22 -13.07
N VAL A 20 21.35 24.07 -12.10
CA VAL A 20 21.32 24.87 -10.86
C VAL A 20 22.02 26.19 -11.15
N TYR A 21 21.24 27.27 -11.29
CA TYR A 21 21.73 28.64 -11.30
C TYR A 21 21.40 29.29 -9.94
N THR A 22 22.41 29.79 -9.23
CA THR A 22 22.25 30.61 -8.02
C THR A 22 22.79 32.02 -8.28
N PRO A 23 21.96 33.08 -8.16
CA PRO A 23 22.45 34.47 -8.25
C PRO A 23 23.07 34.95 -6.93
N PRO A 24 23.92 36.00 -6.94
CA PRO A 24 24.68 36.44 -5.76
C PRO A 24 23.80 37.20 -4.75
N ALA A 25 24.16 37.08 -3.47
CA ALA A 25 23.44 37.66 -2.34
C ALA A 25 23.56 39.19 -2.26
N ALA A 26 22.44 39.88 -2.00
CA ALA A 26 22.41 41.29 -1.61
C ALA A 26 22.41 41.45 -0.07
N PRO A 27 22.96 42.54 0.50
CA PRO A 27 23.15 42.67 1.95
C PRO A 27 21.96 43.33 2.67
N GLY A 28 21.48 42.68 3.73
CA GLY A 28 21.05 43.29 5.00
C GLY A 28 19.59 43.73 5.18
N ALA A 29 18.82 42.98 5.98
CA ALA A 29 17.68 43.46 6.81
C ALA A 29 17.33 42.41 7.91
N PRO A 30 16.68 42.79 9.03
CA PRO A 30 16.90 42.19 10.36
C PRO A 30 16.18 40.85 10.61
N THR A 31 16.79 40.07 11.49
CA THR A 31 16.38 38.75 11.98
C THR A 31 15.06 38.74 12.76
N THR A 32 14.05 38.04 12.24
CA THR A 32 12.96 37.45 13.01
C THR A 32 13.36 36.06 13.51
N PRO A 33 12.97 35.64 14.74
CA PRO A 33 13.34 34.33 15.28
C PRO A 33 12.71 33.20 14.43
N PRO A 34 13.39 32.04 14.33
CA PRO A 34 12.99 30.98 13.42
C PRO A 34 11.66 30.37 13.86
N VAL A 35 10.64 30.50 13.00
CA VAL A 35 9.45 29.66 13.05
C VAL A 35 9.86 28.30 12.49
N ASP A 36 9.86 27.31 13.37
CA ASP A 36 10.07 25.90 13.08
C ASP A 36 9.00 25.42 12.08
N SER A 37 9.35 25.43 10.80
CA SER A 37 8.56 24.77 9.75
C SER A 37 8.95 23.30 9.68
N SER A 38 8.74 22.60 10.79
CA SER A 38 8.59 21.15 10.76
C SER A 38 7.32 20.83 9.95
N PRO A 39 7.36 19.98 8.91
CA PRO A 39 6.14 19.52 8.28
C PRO A 39 5.28 18.86 9.35
N ALA A 40 4.02 19.28 9.45
CA ALA A 40 3.06 18.69 10.37
C ALA A 40 3.11 17.15 10.23
N PRO A 41 3.19 16.38 11.32
CA PRO A 41 3.23 14.94 11.23
C PRO A 41 1.99 14.48 10.45
N GLN A 42 2.22 13.85 9.30
CA GLN A 42 1.18 13.10 8.63
C GLN A 42 0.54 12.20 9.69
N LYS A 43 -0.78 12.31 9.85
CA LYS A 43 -1.55 11.40 10.70
C LYS A 43 -1.10 9.98 10.33
N GLN A 44 -0.37 9.35 11.23
CA GLN A 44 -0.05 7.93 11.12
C GLN A 44 -1.39 7.20 10.94
N PRO A 45 -1.56 6.39 9.87
CA PRO A 45 -2.71 5.52 9.79
C PRO A 45 -2.73 4.67 11.06
N ALA A 46 -3.93 4.50 11.65
CA ALA A 46 -4.12 3.78 12.90
C ALA A 46 -3.30 2.48 12.90
N ALA A 47 -2.48 2.29 13.92
CA ALA A 47 -1.63 1.12 14.07
C ALA A 47 -2.48 -0.14 13.90
N SER A 48 -2.24 -0.87 12.81
CA SER A 48 -2.82 -2.21 12.66
C SER A 48 -2.30 -3.05 13.83
N PRO A 49 -3.15 -3.82 14.51
CA PRO A 49 -2.75 -4.66 15.64
C PRO A 49 -1.74 -5.76 15.30
N LEU A 50 -1.43 -5.95 14.02
CA LEU A 50 -0.30 -6.74 13.55
C LEU A 50 0.99 -5.95 13.31
N GLY A 51 1.08 -4.71 13.82
CA GLY A 51 2.30 -3.89 13.89
C GLY A 51 3.24 -4.08 12.71
N GLN A 52 2.95 -3.48 11.56
CA GLN A 52 3.84 -3.33 10.38
C GLN A 52 4.65 -4.54 9.85
N GLU A 53 4.60 -5.73 10.43
CA GLU A 53 5.65 -6.75 10.19
C GLU A 53 5.04 -8.13 9.90
N ILE A 54 4.79 -8.37 8.62
CA ILE A 54 5.31 -9.60 8.04
C ILE A 54 6.44 -9.15 7.10
N PRO A 55 7.71 -9.22 7.54
CA PRO A 55 8.79 -8.51 6.87
C PRO A 55 9.08 -9.19 5.54
N MET A 56 8.86 -8.47 4.46
CA MET A 56 9.68 -8.66 3.26
C MET A 56 10.76 -7.56 3.23
N LEU A 57 10.40 -6.35 3.68
CA LEU A 57 11.23 -5.33 4.31
C LEU A 57 10.39 -4.77 5.45
N ASP A 58 10.95 -4.51 6.63
CA ASP A 58 10.28 -3.65 7.61
C ASP A 58 9.96 -2.33 6.89
N PRO A 59 8.67 -1.93 6.77
CA PRO A 59 8.31 -0.69 6.07
C PRO A 59 8.95 0.55 6.72
N SER A 60 9.46 0.43 7.94
CA SER A 60 10.21 1.44 8.69
C SER A 60 11.72 1.41 8.42
N ALA A 61 12.25 0.33 7.83
CA ALA A 61 13.66 0.21 7.49
C ALA A 61 13.96 0.98 6.20
N GLU A 62 14.49 2.19 6.34
CA GLU A 62 14.92 3.03 5.22
C GLU A 62 16.35 2.70 4.74
N THR A 63 17.06 1.81 5.44
CA THR A 63 18.48 1.49 5.19
C THR A 63 18.78 0.00 5.36
N ILE A 64 19.80 -0.51 4.64
CA ILE A 64 20.39 -1.85 4.83
C ILE A 64 21.83 -1.72 5.34
N THR A 65 22.23 -2.55 6.29
CA THR A 65 23.58 -2.49 6.88
C THR A 65 24.56 -3.44 6.18
N VAL A 66 25.63 -2.91 5.60
CA VAL A 66 26.69 -3.69 4.93
C VAL A 66 28.04 -3.40 5.58
N GLY A 67 28.72 -4.40 6.15
CA GLY A 67 30.00 -4.17 6.83
C GLY A 67 29.95 -3.11 7.95
N GLY A 68 28.79 -2.95 8.60
CA GLY A 68 28.53 -1.91 9.61
C GLY A 68 27.99 -0.58 9.05
N VAL A 69 27.75 -0.48 7.73
CA VAL A 69 27.33 0.73 7.02
C VAL A 69 25.84 0.73 6.70
N ALA A 70 25.08 1.69 7.21
CA ALA A 70 23.70 1.89 6.78
C ALA A 70 23.63 2.54 5.38
N ILE A 71 23.19 1.77 4.38
CA ILE A 71 22.99 2.19 2.99
C ILE A 71 21.49 2.48 2.77
N PRO A 72 21.11 3.69 2.31
CA PRO A 72 19.72 4.07 2.15
C PRO A 72 19.09 3.37 0.95
N LEU A 73 17.88 2.85 1.16
CA LEU A 73 17.13 2.09 0.17
C LEU A 73 16.22 2.97 -0.70
N GLY A 74 15.96 4.21 -0.26
CA GLY A 74 15.09 5.17 -0.93
C GLY A 74 13.60 4.94 -0.63
N ASP A 75 12.73 5.20 -1.61
CA ASP A 75 11.28 4.95 -1.46
C ASP A 75 11.00 3.43 -1.41
N ASN A 76 10.70 2.92 -0.20
CA ASN A 76 10.37 1.52 0.07
C ASN A 76 9.20 1.00 -0.78
N ARG A 77 8.23 1.86 -1.14
CA ARG A 77 7.10 1.46 -2.00
C ARG A 77 7.57 1.21 -3.43
N LEU A 78 8.43 2.09 -3.94
CA LEU A 78 9.01 1.93 -5.27
C LEU A 78 9.93 0.69 -5.32
N LEU A 79 10.73 0.47 -4.28
CA LEU A 79 11.59 -0.71 -4.17
C LEU A 79 10.77 -2.00 -4.21
N LYS A 80 9.67 -2.06 -3.45
CA LYS A 80 8.75 -3.20 -3.47
C LYS A 80 8.17 -3.48 -4.85
N ALA A 81 7.67 -2.45 -5.54
CA ALA A 81 7.12 -2.60 -6.89
C ALA A 81 8.17 -3.09 -7.90
N ARG A 82 9.41 -2.61 -7.78
CA ARG A 82 10.52 -3.06 -8.62
C ARG A 82 10.94 -4.49 -8.30
N PHE A 83 10.91 -4.89 -7.04
CA PHE A 83 11.15 -6.28 -6.65
C PHE A 83 10.08 -7.22 -7.20
N GLU A 84 8.80 -6.87 -7.09
CA GLU A 84 7.70 -7.65 -7.69
C GLU A 84 7.88 -7.79 -9.20
N LYS A 85 8.28 -6.71 -9.89
CA LYS A 85 8.66 -6.77 -11.31
C LYS A 85 9.82 -7.76 -11.52
N TYR A 86 10.91 -7.64 -10.75
CA TYR A 86 12.09 -8.51 -10.84
C TYR A 86 11.75 -10.00 -10.72
N LEU A 87 10.85 -10.37 -9.81
CA LEU A 87 10.42 -11.76 -9.63
C LEU A 87 9.78 -12.38 -10.89
N SER A 88 9.30 -11.54 -11.82
CA SER A 88 8.72 -11.96 -13.10
C SER A 88 9.66 -11.81 -14.30
N GLN A 89 10.84 -11.22 -14.13
CA GLN A 89 11.79 -11.00 -15.23
C GLN A 89 12.57 -12.27 -15.57
N PRO A 90 12.84 -12.55 -16.86
CA PRO A 90 13.73 -13.65 -17.23
C PRO A 90 15.15 -13.41 -16.69
N PRO A 91 15.93 -14.48 -16.43
CA PRO A 91 17.33 -14.33 -16.05
C PRO A 91 18.14 -13.70 -17.20
N GLU A 92 19.09 -12.82 -16.86
CA GLU A 92 19.99 -12.19 -17.83
C GLU A 92 21.13 -13.13 -18.23
N THR A 93 20.82 -14.27 -18.83
CA THR A 93 21.77 -15.34 -19.20
C THR A 93 22.01 -15.46 -20.71
N ASN A 94 21.53 -14.50 -21.50
CA ASN A 94 21.82 -14.47 -22.94
C ASN A 94 23.32 -14.18 -23.20
N GLU A 95 23.75 -14.42 -24.45
CA GLU A 95 25.14 -14.26 -24.86
C GLU A 95 25.65 -12.83 -24.62
N ASP A 96 24.85 -11.81 -25.00
CA ASP A 96 25.18 -10.40 -24.79
C ASP A 96 25.46 -10.04 -23.32
N ALA A 97 24.62 -10.53 -22.38
CA ALA A 97 24.81 -10.26 -20.95
C ALA A 97 26.04 -11.01 -20.38
N ALA A 98 26.31 -12.22 -20.88
CA ALA A 98 27.51 -12.96 -20.51
C ALA A 98 28.78 -12.28 -21.03
N GLU A 99 28.76 -11.79 -22.28
CA GLU A 99 29.84 -11.03 -22.87
C GLU A 99 30.06 -9.71 -22.13
N TYR A 100 29.00 -8.99 -21.77
CA TYR A 100 29.07 -7.77 -20.96
C TYR A 100 29.83 -8.01 -19.65
N ARG A 101 29.43 -9.01 -18.84
CA ARG A 101 30.11 -9.32 -17.57
C ARG A 101 31.57 -9.69 -17.77
N LYS A 102 31.86 -10.49 -18.81
CA LYS A 102 33.24 -10.81 -19.19
C LYS A 102 34.06 -9.56 -19.54
N ASN A 103 33.47 -8.61 -20.27
CA ASN A 103 34.13 -7.34 -20.60
C ASN A 103 34.41 -6.51 -19.33
N ILE A 104 33.48 -6.47 -18.36
CA ILE A 104 33.69 -5.81 -17.06
C ILE A 104 34.86 -6.44 -16.31
N ASP A 105 34.90 -7.77 -16.21
CA ASP A 105 36.01 -8.50 -15.58
C ASP A 105 37.34 -8.24 -16.30
N GLU A 106 37.33 -8.21 -17.63
CA GLU A 106 38.50 -7.92 -18.46
C GLU A 106 38.99 -6.48 -18.24
N ILE A 107 38.11 -5.49 -18.17
CA ILE A 107 38.45 -4.09 -17.84
C ILE A 107 39.11 -4.03 -16.46
N LEU A 108 38.45 -4.59 -15.44
CA LEU A 108 38.91 -4.61 -14.05
C LEU A 108 40.28 -5.29 -13.94
N GLY A 109 40.49 -6.41 -14.63
CA GLY A 109 41.77 -7.12 -14.70
C GLY A 109 42.85 -6.34 -15.44
N THR A 110 42.51 -5.68 -16.55
CA THR A 110 43.45 -4.92 -17.39
C THR A 110 43.98 -3.67 -16.69
N ILE A 111 43.13 -2.97 -15.94
CA ILE A 111 43.51 -1.77 -15.17
C ILE A 111 44.08 -2.10 -13.78
N SER A 112 44.13 -3.38 -13.40
CA SER A 112 44.59 -3.79 -12.08
C SER A 112 46.06 -3.43 -11.85
N PRO A 113 46.42 -2.86 -10.68
CA PRO A 113 47.82 -2.61 -10.34
C PRO A 113 48.63 -3.92 -10.18
N PHE A 114 47.95 -5.04 -9.96
CA PHE A 114 48.57 -6.37 -9.78
C PHE A 114 48.69 -7.18 -11.07
N ARG A 115 48.30 -6.61 -12.22
CA ARG A 115 48.46 -7.26 -13.52
C ARG A 115 49.95 -7.46 -13.84
N SER A 116 50.29 -8.60 -14.42
CA SER A 116 51.64 -8.83 -14.96
C SER A 116 51.96 -7.80 -16.05
N GLY A 117 53.05 -7.05 -15.89
CA GLY A 117 53.39 -5.90 -16.75
C GLY A 117 52.77 -4.57 -16.32
N GLY A 118 52.03 -4.54 -15.20
CA GLY A 118 51.40 -3.35 -14.65
C GLY A 118 50.04 -3.01 -15.28
N PRO A 119 49.39 -1.97 -14.75
CA PRO A 119 48.07 -1.52 -15.20
C PRO A 119 48.14 -0.95 -16.62
N ASP A 120 47.27 -1.43 -17.52
CA ASP A 120 47.17 -0.92 -18.88
C ASP A 120 45.95 0.00 -19.04
N LEU A 121 46.20 1.30 -18.87
CA LEU A 121 45.17 2.34 -18.98
C LEU A 121 44.52 2.38 -20.37
N LYS A 122 45.32 2.23 -21.43
CA LYS A 122 44.84 2.34 -22.80
C LYS A 122 44.02 1.11 -23.20
N GLY A 123 44.52 -0.08 -22.87
CA GLY A 123 43.82 -1.33 -23.12
C GLY A 123 42.46 -1.37 -22.41
N ALA A 124 42.43 -1.02 -21.11
CA ALA A 124 41.18 -0.98 -20.35
C ALA A 124 40.19 0.07 -20.91
N PHE A 125 40.67 1.25 -21.32
CA PHE A 125 39.83 2.29 -21.91
C PHE A 125 39.17 1.84 -23.23
N GLN A 126 39.89 1.09 -24.07
CA GLN A 126 39.37 0.60 -25.34
C GLN A 126 38.24 -0.43 -25.19
N LEU A 127 38.12 -1.07 -24.04
CA LEU A 127 37.08 -2.05 -23.74
C LEU A 127 35.76 -1.40 -23.27
N LEU A 128 35.79 -0.17 -22.75
CA LEU A 128 34.60 0.52 -22.23
C LEU A 128 33.49 0.70 -23.28
N PRO A 129 33.77 1.13 -24.53
CA PRO A 129 32.73 1.23 -25.55
C PRO A 129 32.06 -0.11 -25.85
N ARG A 130 32.82 -1.21 -25.83
CA ARG A 130 32.29 -2.56 -26.06
C ARG A 130 31.29 -2.95 -24.97
N ALA A 131 31.63 -2.72 -23.69
CA ALA A 131 30.71 -2.96 -22.57
C ALA A 131 29.44 -2.10 -22.67
N SER A 132 29.55 -0.84 -23.11
CA SER A 132 28.40 0.07 -23.23
C SER A 132 27.35 -0.33 -24.27
N THR A 133 27.67 -1.27 -25.17
CA THR A 133 26.70 -1.77 -26.15
C THR A 133 25.59 -2.60 -25.53
N TYR A 134 25.82 -3.16 -24.34
CA TYR A 134 24.81 -3.92 -23.60
C TYR A 134 23.75 -2.98 -23.00
N PRO A 135 22.45 -3.16 -23.29
CA PRO A 135 21.41 -2.27 -22.76
C PRO A 135 21.37 -2.19 -21.22
N GLY A 136 21.73 -3.27 -20.52
CA GLY A 136 21.78 -3.28 -19.05
C GLY A 136 22.90 -2.41 -18.45
N ASP A 137 23.92 -2.05 -19.23
CA ASP A 137 24.96 -1.09 -18.83
C ASP A 137 24.37 0.32 -18.64
N ALA A 138 23.27 0.66 -19.32
CA ALA A 138 22.67 1.98 -19.33
C ALA A 138 23.66 3.11 -19.74
N ASN A 139 24.62 2.81 -20.62
CA ASN A 139 25.68 3.72 -21.10
C ASN A 139 26.61 4.25 -20.00
N LEU A 140 26.70 3.58 -18.86
CA LEU A 140 27.57 3.98 -17.77
C LEU A 140 29.05 3.76 -18.12
N CYS A 141 29.40 2.71 -18.86
CA CYS A 141 30.76 2.51 -19.37
C CYS A 141 31.16 3.61 -20.36
N MET A 142 30.24 4.12 -21.18
CA MET A 142 30.51 5.25 -22.06
C MET A 142 30.68 6.55 -21.27
N SER A 143 29.83 6.78 -20.28
CA SER A 143 29.94 7.94 -19.38
C SER A 143 31.26 7.94 -18.60
N LEU A 144 31.73 6.76 -18.20
CA LEU A 144 33.06 6.56 -17.61
C LEU A 144 34.17 6.87 -18.62
N ALA A 145 34.04 6.39 -19.87
CA ALA A 145 35.00 6.70 -20.93
C ALA A 145 35.11 8.22 -21.18
N GLU A 146 33.99 8.93 -21.24
CA GLU A 146 33.97 10.40 -21.37
C GLU A 146 34.66 11.08 -20.18
N SER A 147 34.38 10.63 -18.95
CA SER A 147 35.01 11.15 -17.73
C SER A 147 36.52 10.92 -17.72
N ILE A 148 36.98 9.74 -18.16
CA ILE A 148 38.40 9.42 -18.33
C ILE A 148 39.02 10.30 -19.41
N TYR A 149 38.35 10.47 -20.55
CA TYR A 149 38.84 11.29 -21.65
C TYR A 149 39.04 12.74 -21.22
N MET A 150 38.06 13.34 -20.53
CA MET A 150 38.19 14.70 -19.98
C MET A 150 39.32 14.80 -18.96
N ALA A 151 39.51 13.79 -18.12
CA ALA A 151 40.62 13.73 -17.17
C ALA A 151 42.00 13.65 -17.85
N LEU A 152 42.10 12.90 -18.95
CA LEU A 152 43.33 12.82 -19.75
C LEU A 152 43.63 14.13 -20.49
N LEU A 153 42.60 14.78 -21.05
CA LEU A 153 42.74 16.08 -21.70
C LEU A 153 43.22 17.15 -20.72
N ALA A 154 42.61 17.23 -19.54
CA ALA A 154 43.05 18.14 -18.48
C ALA A 154 44.51 17.90 -18.09
N LYS A 155 44.95 16.63 -18.03
CA LYS A 155 46.36 16.29 -17.79
C LYS A 155 47.31 16.72 -18.91
N GLN A 156 46.86 16.65 -20.16
CA GLN A 156 47.64 17.12 -21.30
C GLN A 156 47.79 18.63 -21.28
N ASP A 157 46.71 19.38 -21.02
CA ASP A 157 46.73 20.84 -20.88
C ASP A 157 47.70 21.28 -19.77
N VAL A 158 47.66 20.61 -18.62
CA VAL A 158 48.60 20.87 -17.50
C VAL A 158 50.05 20.64 -17.92
N ARG A 159 50.33 19.59 -18.72
CA ARG A 159 51.68 19.32 -19.22
C ARG A 159 52.15 20.43 -20.17
N GLN A 160 51.31 20.84 -21.11
CA GLN A 160 51.64 21.92 -22.06
C GLN A 160 51.86 23.26 -21.35
N LEU A 161 51.03 23.58 -20.34
CA LEU A 161 51.20 24.79 -19.53
C LEU A 161 52.45 24.74 -18.65
N ARG A 162 52.86 23.54 -18.19
CA ARG A 162 54.13 23.36 -17.49
C ARG A 162 55.32 23.62 -18.40
N GLU A 163 55.32 23.04 -19.60
CA GLU A 163 56.35 23.27 -20.63
C GLU A 163 56.43 24.76 -21.00
N LEU A 164 55.29 25.44 -21.11
CA LEU A 164 55.23 26.89 -21.31
C LEU A 164 55.85 27.65 -20.13
N ASN A 165 55.49 27.32 -18.89
CA ASN A 165 56.06 27.95 -17.70
C ASN A 165 57.59 27.73 -17.60
N ASP A 166 58.07 26.54 -17.94
CA ASP A 166 59.51 26.22 -17.98
C ASP A 166 60.23 27.03 -19.08
N SER A 167 59.57 27.27 -20.21
CA SER A 167 60.10 28.14 -21.28
C SER A 167 60.17 29.61 -20.85
N MET A 168 59.15 30.09 -20.14
CA MET A 168 59.13 31.45 -19.57
C MET A 168 60.18 31.63 -18.47
N ASP A 169 60.48 30.60 -17.67
CA ASP A 169 61.57 30.63 -16.70
C ASP A 169 62.94 30.74 -17.36
N LYS A 170 63.16 30.03 -18.48
CA LYS A 170 64.39 30.15 -19.27
C LYS A 170 64.53 31.56 -19.84
N GLU A 171 63.47 32.10 -20.43
CA GLU A 171 63.43 33.46 -20.97
C GLU A 171 63.71 34.50 -19.87
N LYS A 172 63.10 34.35 -18.69
CA LYS A 172 63.36 35.20 -17.52
C LYS A 172 64.84 35.22 -17.13
N ILE A 173 65.50 34.05 -17.08
CA ILE A 173 66.92 33.93 -16.73
C ILE A 173 67.79 34.60 -17.80
N GLU A 174 67.46 34.44 -19.08
CA GLU A 174 68.19 35.08 -20.18
C GLU A 174 68.03 36.59 -20.17
N ILE A 175 66.81 37.10 -19.98
CA ILE A 175 66.51 38.52 -19.85
C ILE A 175 67.28 39.13 -18.66
N ALA A 176 67.25 38.47 -17.49
CA ALA A 176 67.97 38.94 -16.31
C ALA A 176 69.49 38.98 -16.53
N ARG A 177 70.07 37.90 -17.08
CA ARG A 177 71.51 37.84 -17.39
C ARG A 177 71.92 38.91 -18.39
N LYS A 178 71.12 39.12 -19.44
CA LYS A 178 71.36 40.14 -20.45
C LYS A 178 71.26 41.54 -19.85
N ALA A 179 70.24 41.82 -19.05
CA ALA A 179 70.07 43.10 -18.39
C ALA A 179 71.19 43.40 -17.39
N ASP A 180 71.63 42.41 -16.61
CA ASP A 180 72.77 42.55 -15.70
C ASP A 180 74.08 42.76 -16.46
N TRP A 181 74.27 42.08 -17.59
CA TRP A 181 75.43 42.28 -18.46
C TRP A 181 75.40 43.67 -19.09
N ASP A 182 74.28 44.09 -19.67
CA ASP A 182 74.09 45.41 -20.28
C ASP A 182 74.29 46.52 -19.24
N ALA A 183 73.74 46.39 -18.03
CA ALA A 183 73.91 47.35 -16.93
C ALA A 183 75.36 47.47 -16.45
N ARG A 184 76.13 46.38 -16.44
CA ARG A 184 77.56 46.39 -16.08
C ARG A 184 78.45 46.97 -17.18
N HIS A 185 78.01 46.91 -18.43
CA HIS A 185 78.74 47.40 -19.60
C HIS A 185 78.16 48.72 -20.14
N ASP A 186 77.19 49.31 -19.43
CA ASP A 186 76.57 50.57 -19.78
C ASP A 186 77.61 51.70 -19.68
N LYS A 187 77.80 52.40 -20.80
CA LYS A 187 78.67 53.56 -20.92
C LYS A 187 77.84 54.69 -21.45
N ASP A 188 77.82 55.81 -20.71
CA ASP A 188 77.04 56.97 -21.12
C ASP A 188 77.60 57.50 -22.44
N LYS A 189 76.82 57.39 -23.52
CA LYS A 189 77.14 57.98 -24.83
C LYS A 189 76.59 59.39 -24.98
N THR A 190 75.90 59.93 -23.97
CA THR A 190 75.13 61.17 -24.04
C THR A 190 75.49 62.12 -22.90
N LEU A 191 76.77 62.45 -22.79
CA LEU A 191 77.26 63.60 -22.02
C LEU A 191 78.13 64.54 -22.87
N GLY A 192 77.87 64.58 -24.17
CA GLY A 192 78.60 65.41 -25.14
C GLY A 192 77.74 66.09 -26.20
N ASP A 193 76.41 66.15 -26.01
CA ASP A 193 75.53 66.81 -26.96
C ASP A 193 74.55 67.76 -26.25
N THR A 194 75.08 68.88 -25.74
CA THR A 194 74.27 70.07 -25.49
C THR A 194 74.02 70.79 -26.82
N GLY A 195 73.18 70.19 -27.65
CA GLY A 195 72.54 70.85 -28.78
C GLY A 195 71.15 71.35 -28.36
N THR A 196 71.01 72.63 -28.06
CA THR A 196 69.72 73.31 -27.86
C THR A 196 69.67 74.48 -28.84
N PRO A 197 68.52 74.89 -29.43
CA PRO A 197 67.22 74.23 -29.64
C PRO A 197 66.79 74.23 -31.13
N ALA A 198 65.66 73.58 -31.42
CA ALA A 198 64.89 73.86 -32.64
C ALA A 198 64.20 75.22 -32.56
N GLY A 199 64.35 76.04 -33.60
CA GLY A 199 63.37 77.07 -33.98
C GLY A 199 63.92 78.50 -34.08
N GLY A 200 64.19 78.97 -35.30
CA GLY A 200 64.36 80.40 -35.55
C GLY A 200 65.08 80.79 -36.84
N GLY A 201 64.47 80.52 -38.01
CA GLY A 201 64.45 81.39 -39.18
C GLY A 201 65.76 81.87 -39.84
N GLY A 202 65.85 81.59 -41.15
CA GLY A 202 66.25 82.64 -42.10
C GLY A 202 67.69 82.64 -42.59
N GLY A 203 67.91 81.93 -43.70
CA GLY A 203 68.47 82.49 -44.93
C GLY A 203 69.81 83.23 -44.88
N GLY A 204 70.78 82.67 -45.62
CA GLY A 204 71.52 83.50 -46.56
C GLY A 204 73.04 83.38 -46.53
N ALA A 205 73.55 82.73 -47.59
CA ALA A 205 74.81 83.02 -48.29
C ALA A 205 76.16 82.60 -47.67
N ARG A 206 76.64 81.42 -48.13
CA ARG A 206 77.78 81.20 -49.07
C ARG A 206 79.09 82.03 -48.89
N PRO A 207 80.25 81.52 -49.35
CA PRO A 207 80.94 80.27 -48.99
C PRO A 207 82.49 80.44 -48.94
N GLY A 208 83.20 79.37 -48.57
CA GLY A 208 84.62 79.19 -48.88
C GLY A 208 85.58 79.66 -47.78
N GLY A 209 86.68 78.98 -47.50
CA GLY A 209 87.26 77.78 -48.08
C GLY A 209 88.60 77.49 -47.38
N GLY A 210 89.13 76.29 -47.62
CA GLY A 210 90.57 76.04 -47.52
C GLY A 210 91.14 75.65 -46.15
N GLY A 211 91.42 74.35 -46.01
CA GLY A 211 92.78 73.91 -45.71
C GLY A 211 93.17 73.69 -44.24
N GLY A 212 93.39 72.41 -43.92
CA GLY A 212 94.68 72.01 -43.33
C GLY A 212 94.72 71.70 -41.83
N GLY A 213 94.73 70.40 -41.52
CA GLY A 213 95.71 69.82 -40.61
C GLY A 213 95.35 69.70 -39.13
N GLY A 214 95.52 68.48 -38.60
CA GLY A 214 95.77 68.25 -37.18
C GLY A 214 94.84 67.22 -36.56
N GLY A 215 95.26 65.95 -36.58
CA GLY A 215 94.59 64.89 -35.85
C GLY A 215 94.56 65.15 -34.35
N ARG A 216 93.42 64.86 -33.72
CA ARG A 216 93.33 64.51 -32.30
C ARG A 216 92.42 63.31 -32.15
N ALA A 217 93.02 62.25 -31.60
CA ALA A 217 92.39 61.03 -31.20
C ALA A 217 91.20 61.32 -30.26
N SER A 218 90.04 60.78 -30.60
CA SER A 218 88.90 60.69 -29.70
C SER A 218 89.27 59.72 -28.57
N GLN A 219 89.43 60.25 -27.36
CA GLN A 219 89.47 59.43 -26.15
C GLN A 219 88.08 58.79 -25.98
N PRO A 220 87.98 57.48 -25.71
CA PRO A 220 86.70 56.86 -25.38
C PRO A 220 86.19 57.45 -24.07
N ALA A 221 84.93 57.88 -24.04
CA ALA A 221 84.26 58.31 -22.81
C ALA A 221 84.34 57.19 -21.75
N THR A 222 84.91 57.50 -20.59
CA THR A 222 85.07 56.59 -19.44
C THR A 222 84.13 56.93 -18.28
N ASN A 223 82.96 57.51 -18.55
CA ASN A 223 81.94 57.68 -17.52
C ASN A 223 81.06 56.42 -17.44
N PRO A 224 80.91 55.80 -16.25
CA PRO A 224 79.94 54.73 -16.04
C PRO A 224 78.54 55.22 -16.42
N GLY A 225 77.80 54.46 -17.23
CA GLY A 225 76.39 54.75 -17.53
C GLY A 225 75.50 54.62 -16.29
N ALA A 226 74.20 54.90 -16.43
CA ALA A 226 73.23 54.79 -15.33
C ALA A 226 73.12 53.36 -14.77
N GLY A 227 73.53 52.35 -15.53
CA GLY A 227 73.68 50.97 -15.06
C GLY A 227 72.38 50.39 -14.53
N VAL A 228 72.41 49.86 -13.30
CA VAL A 228 71.21 49.31 -12.62
C VAL A 228 70.15 50.38 -12.28
N ASN A 229 70.51 51.66 -12.35
CA ASN A 229 69.56 52.77 -12.17
C ASN A 229 68.94 53.25 -13.50
N SER A 230 69.25 52.59 -14.62
CA SER A 230 68.69 52.97 -15.93
C SER A 230 67.20 52.61 -16.04
N LEU A 231 66.43 53.43 -16.76
CA LEU A 231 65.03 53.14 -17.07
C LEU A 231 64.87 51.79 -17.80
N LYS A 232 65.83 51.43 -18.66
CA LYS A 232 65.86 50.14 -19.37
C LYS A 232 66.01 48.94 -18.42
N TYR A 233 66.86 49.06 -17.40
CA TYR A 233 66.99 48.04 -16.37
C TYR A 233 65.71 47.96 -15.52
N ALA A 234 65.11 49.09 -15.16
CA ALA A 234 63.83 49.14 -14.45
C ALA A 234 62.67 48.50 -15.25
N ASP A 235 62.58 48.74 -16.56
CA ASP A 235 61.60 48.10 -17.44
C ASP A 235 61.84 46.59 -17.58
N THR A 236 63.10 46.16 -17.56
CA THR A 236 63.45 44.74 -17.54
C THR A 236 63.00 44.06 -16.24
N LEU A 237 63.19 44.72 -15.09
CA LEU A 237 62.69 44.23 -13.80
C LEU A 237 61.15 44.16 -13.78
N ARG A 238 60.45 45.13 -14.38
CA ARG A 238 58.99 45.06 -14.57
C ARG A 238 58.58 43.86 -15.41
N ARG A 239 59.27 43.62 -16.53
CA ARG A 239 59.00 42.47 -17.41
C ARG A 239 59.22 41.14 -16.72
N ILE A 240 60.27 41.04 -15.90
CA ILE A 240 60.53 39.88 -15.04
C ILE A 240 59.37 39.66 -14.07
N ALA A 241 58.88 40.73 -13.43
CA ALA A 241 57.74 40.66 -12.50
C ALA A 241 56.42 40.27 -13.21
N GLU A 242 56.17 40.73 -14.45
CA GLU A 242 55.04 40.31 -15.27
C GLU A 242 55.08 38.80 -15.56
N ILE A 243 56.25 38.27 -15.96
CA ILE A 243 56.46 36.82 -16.15
C ILE A 243 56.20 36.07 -14.83
N GLU A 244 56.67 36.64 -13.72
CA GLU A 244 56.28 36.37 -12.32
C GLU A 244 54.81 36.01 -12.12
N VAL A 245 53.99 37.01 -12.42
CA VAL A 245 52.54 37.03 -12.24
C VAL A 245 51.86 36.06 -13.20
N LEU A 246 52.27 36.02 -14.47
CA LEU A 246 51.72 35.11 -15.47
C LEU A 246 51.96 33.65 -15.10
N LYS A 247 53.17 33.31 -14.63
CA LYS A 247 53.48 31.96 -14.15
C LYS A 247 52.61 31.57 -12.96
N LYS A 248 52.49 32.44 -11.95
CA LYS A 248 51.61 32.18 -10.80
C LYS A 248 50.14 32.02 -11.22
N SER A 249 49.66 32.87 -12.13
CA SER A 249 48.31 32.78 -12.69
C SER A 249 48.08 31.45 -13.44
N ASN A 250 49.04 31.03 -14.26
CA ASN A 250 48.99 29.73 -14.96
C ASN A 250 48.97 28.56 -13.97
N ILE A 251 49.80 28.59 -12.93
CA ILE A 251 49.82 27.54 -11.89
C ILE A 251 48.46 27.45 -11.20
N VAL A 252 47.91 28.57 -10.73
CA VAL A 252 46.58 28.62 -10.09
C VAL A 252 45.50 28.10 -11.04
N ARG A 253 45.53 28.48 -12.31
CA ARG A 253 44.60 27.99 -13.33
C ARG A 253 44.71 26.47 -13.53
N THR A 254 45.92 25.92 -13.59
CA THR A 254 46.13 24.47 -13.74
C THR A 254 45.68 23.68 -12.52
N GLU A 255 45.92 24.19 -11.31
CA GLU A 255 45.45 23.57 -10.06
C GLU A 255 43.92 23.59 -9.98
N ALA A 256 43.30 24.73 -10.30
CA ALA A 256 41.85 24.86 -10.35
C ALA A 256 41.21 23.90 -11.36
N GLN A 257 41.75 23.82 -12.58
CA GLN A 257 41.25 22.90 -13.62
C GLN A 257 41.42 21.43 -13.21
N THR A 258 42.53 21.08 -12.55
CA THR A 258 42.76 19.72 -12.02
C THR A 258 41.77 19.38 -10.92
N ILE A 259 41.53 20.29 -9.97
CA ILE A 259 40.56 20.13 -8.88
C ILE A 259 39.15 19.96 -9.44
N GLN A 260 38.75 20.79 -10.40
CA GLN A 260 37.44 20.72 -11.04
C GLN A 260 37.22 19.37 -11.74
N THR A 261 38.21 18.92 -12.52
CA THR A 261 38.11 17.66 -13.27
C THR A 261 38.04 16.46 -12.33
N LYS A 262 38.83 16.47 -11.25
CA LYS A 262 38.72 15.46 -10.18
C LYS A 262 37.35 15.46 -9.52
N ALA A 263 36.82 16.63 -9.18
CA ALA A 263 35.51 16.74 -8.55
C ALA A 263 34.40 16.17 -9.44
N GLN A 264 34.38 16.51 -10.74
CA GLN A 264 33.41 15.98 -11.70
C GLN A 264 33.49 14.45 -11.83
N TYR A 265 34.71 13.90 -11.86
CA TYR A 265 34.91 12.45 -11.89
C TYR A 265 34.39 11.79 -10.60
N GLN A 266 34.72 12.35 -9.44
CA GLN A 266 34.27 11.85 -8.13
C GLN A 266 32.75 11.90 -7.97
N VAL A 267 32.07 12.91 -8.52
CA VAL A 267 30.60 12.99 -8.53
C VAL A 267 30.00 11.78 -9.26
N SER A 268 30.55 11.40 -10.41
CA SER A 268 30.08 10.22 -11.15
C SER A 268 30.27 8.93 -10.34
N MET A 269 31.39 8.79 -9.64
CA MET A 269 31.63 7.63 -8.76
C MET A 269 30.60 7.53 -7.64
N VAL A 270 30.32 8.64 -6.96
CA VAL A 270 29.31 8.70 -5.89
C VAL A 270 27.91 8.38 -6.44
N GLN A 271 27.58 8.93 -7.60
CA GLN A 271 26.31 8.66 -8.26
C GLN A 271 26.13 7.16 -8.55
N TRP A 272 27.13 6.50 -9.14
CA TRP A 272 27.08 5.07 -9.42
C TRP A 272 26.96 4.23 -8.15
N PHE A 273 27.64 4.63 -7.07
CA PHE A 273 27.53 3.96 -5.78
C PHE A 273 26.09 4.00 -5.24
N VAL A 274 25.46 5.18 -5.24
CA VAL A 274 24.06 5.35 -4.81
C VAL A 274 23.09 4.59 -5.73
N GLN A 275 23.41 4.49 -7.02
CA GLN A 275 22.67 3.70 -7.99
C GLN A 275 22.95 2.19 -7.91
N ARG A 276 23.75 1.73 -6.94
CA ARG A 276 24.12 0.32 -6.72
C ARG A 276 24.85 -0.29 -7.91
N ARG A 277 25.59 0.54 -8.67
CA ARG A 277 26.44 0.18 -9.80
C ARG A 277 27.88 -0.04 -9.33
N TYR A 278 28.05 -1.01 -8.44
CA TYR A 278 29.30 -1.22 -7.72
C TYR A 278 30.47 -1.55 -8.66
N GLU A 279 30.26 -2.35 -9.71
CA GLU A 279 31.30 -2.66 -10.70
C GLU A 279 31.82 -1.41 -11.41
N HIS A 280 30.94 -0.46 -11.76
CA HIS A 280 31.33 0.83 -12.32
C HIS A 280 32.12 1.68 -11.34
N VAL A 281 31.78 1.65 -10.04
CA VAL A 281 32.57 2.30 -9.00
C VAL A 281 33.97 1.70 -8.90
N LEU A 282 34.09 0.37 -8.95
CA LEU A 282 35.39 -0.32 -8.93
C LEU A 282 36.24 0.04 -10.15
N MET A 283 35.67 0.01 -11.36
CA MET A 283 36.36 0.43 -12.57
C MET A 283 36.83 1.88 -12.43
N ALA A 284 35.92 2.77 -12.03
CA ALA A 284 36.20 4.19 -11.90
C ALA A 284 37.28 4.50 -10.87
N ALA A 285 37.27 3.82 -9.71
CA ALA A 285 38.30 3.95 -8.68
C ALA A 285 39.67 3.52 -9.19
N ARG A 286 39.75 2.40 -9.92
CA ARG A 286 41.01 1.93 -10.51
C ARG A 286 41.53 2.92 -11.57
N PHE A 287 40.66 3.39 -12.47
CA PHE A 287 41.03 4.44 -13.44
C PHE A 287 41.47 5.73 -12.76
N TYR A 288 40.76 6.19 -11.72
CA TYR A 288 41.11 7.37 -10.95
C TYR A 288 42.54 7.28 -10.41
N ASN A 289 42.89 6.16 -9.78
CA ASN A 289 44.21 5.94 -9.20
C ASN A 289 45.33 5.83 -10.26
N GLN A 290 45.00 5.45 -11.49
CA GLN A 290 45.96 5.45 -12.60
C GLN A 290 46.12 6.83 -13.24
N ILE A 291 45.04 7.61 -13.33
CA ILE A 291 45.04 8.95 -13.88
C ILE A 291 45.71 9.91 -12.91
N TRP A 292 45.32 9.96 -11.64
CA TRP A 292 45.87 10.86 -10.62
C TRP A 292 46.76 10.10 -9.63
N LYS A 293 48.07 10.30 -9.76
CA LYS A 293 49.11 9.66 -8.93
C LYS A 293 49.60 10.55 -7.78
N ASP A 294 48.84 11.58 -7.43
CA ASP A 294 49.19 12.58 -6.42
C ASP A 294 48.74 12.20 -5.00
N GLY A 295 48.09 11.04 -4.83
CA GLY A 295 47.66 10.52 -3.53
C GLY A 295 46.40 11.21 -2.97
N ASP A 296 45.87 12.23 -3.64
CA ASP A 296 44.63 12.91 -3.27
C ASP A 296 43.42 12.02 -3.62
N THR A 297 42.94 11.31 -2.60
CA THR A 297 41.80 10.39 -2.69
C THR A 297 40.57 10.93 -1.97
N THR A 298 40.63 12.10 -1.35
CA THR A 298 39.52 12.69 -0.61
C THR A 298 38.40 13.08 -1.58
N LEU A 299 37.19 12.63 -1.29
CA LEU A 299 36.01 12.99 -2.07
C LEU A 299 35.58 14.41 -1.72
N ARG A 300 35.42 15.23 -2.74
CA ARG A 300 34.90 16.60 -2.61
C ARG A 300 33.37 16.55 -2.54
N VAL A 301 32.87 16.27 -1.34
CA VAL A 301 31.43 16.18 -1.06
C VAL A 301 31.00 17.37 -0.21
N ASP A 302 29.85 17.96 -0.54
CA ASP A 302 29.30 19.08 0.23
C ASP A 302 29.02 18.67 1.67
N LYS A 303 29.47 19.51 2.62
CA LYS A 303 29.29 19.28 4.05
C LYS A 303 27.80 19.24 4.38
N GLY A 304 27.34 18.13 4.97
CA GLY A 304 25.94 17.94 5.33
C GLY A 304 25.02 17.41 4.21
N SER A 305 25.57 17.12 3.02
CA SER A 305 24.86 16.32 2.02
C SER A 305 24.60 14.90 2.52
N ASP A 306 23.63 14.20 1.95
CA ASP A 306 23.31 12.83 2.36
C ASP A 306 24.48 11.88 2.11
N VAL A 307 25.26 12.11 1.05
CA VAL A 307 26.52 11.41 0.80
C VAL A 307 27.52 11.70 1.93
N SER A 308 27.71 12.96 2.33
CA SER A 308 28.58 13.30 3.45
C SER A 308 28.12 12.63 4.74
N LYS A 309 26.80 12.58 5.01
CA LYS A 309 26.24 11.92 6.21
C LYS A 309 26.49 10.41 6.18
N LEU A 310 26.31 9.75 5.03
CA LEU A 310 26.59 8.33 4.87
C LEU A 310 28.02 7.98 5.27
N PHE A 311 29.00 8.80 4.89
CA PHE A 311 30.39 8.55 5.29
C PHE A 311 30.71 9.03 6.72
N SER A 312 30.28 10.23 7.10
CA SER A 312 30.71 10.83 8.38
C SER A 312 29.91 10.37 9.60
N GLN A 313 28.59 10.18 9.46
CA GLN A 313 27.70 9.83 10.57
C GLN A 313 27.58 8.32 10.73
N SER A 314 27.46 7.58 9.63
CA SER A 314 27.28 6.13 9.70
C SER A 314 28.59 5.37 9.91
N LEU A 315 29.75 5.92 9.51
CA LEU A 315 30.99 5.16 9.39
C LEU A 315 32.21 5.67 10.15
N GLY A 316 32.23 6.95 10.54
CA GLY A 316 33.42 7.57 11.13
C GLY A 316 34.68 7.51 10.24
N ILE A 317 34.53 7.16 8.95
CA ILE A 317 35.62 7.16 7.97
C ILE A 317 35.53 8.39 7.08
N SER A 318 36.70 8.83 6.62
CA SER A 318 36.78 9.93 5.67
C SER A 318 36.24 9.50 4.30
N PRO A 319 35.36 10.30 3.66
CA PRO A 319 34.85 10.00 2.32
C PRO A 319 36.01 10.06 1.33
N THR A 320 36.47 8.89 0.87
CA THR A 320 37.60 8.75 -0.06
C THR A 320 37.26 7.81 -1.22
N VAL A 321 37.99 7.91 -2.32
CA VAL A 321 37.93 6.96 -3.44
C VAL A 321 38.19 5.52 -2.95
N ALA A 322 39.14 5.33 -2.04
CA ALA A 322 39.41 4.03 -1.43
C ALA A 322 38.23 3.50 -0.59
N SER A 323 37.53 4.37 0.15
CA SER A 323 36.33 3.95 0.87
C SER A 323 35.20 3.51 -0.06
N LEU A 324 34.98 4.20 -1.19
CA LEU A 324 34.00 3.80 -2.19
C LEU A 324 34.34 2.43 -2.79
N ASP A 325 35.61 2.20 -3.12
CA ASP A 325 36.10 0.92 -3.65
C ASP A 325 35.91 -0.22 -2.64
N SER A 326 36.32 -0.01 -1.38
CA SER A 326 36.15 -1.02 -0.31
C SER A 326 34.69 -1.35 -0.05
N LEU A 327 33.81 -0.34 0.03
CA LEU A 327 32.38 -0.54 0.27
C LEU A 327 31.70 -1.23 -0.91
N SER A 328 32.11 -0.91 -2.14
CA SER A 328 31.59 -1.56 -3.35
C SER A 328 31.95 -3.05 -3.37
N ASN A 329 33.19 -3.41 -3.02
CA ASN A 329 33.60 -4.81 -2.91
C ASN A 329 32.83 -5.54 -1.80
N GLU A 330 32.64 -4.92 -0.63
CA GLU A 330 31.88 -5.54 0.46
C GLU A 330 30.39 -5.71 0.08
N ALA A 331 29.78 -4.73 -0.58
CA ALA A 331 28.41 -4.84 -1.07
C ALA A 331 28.25 -5.97 -2.10
N ILE A 332 29.21 -6.12 -3.04
CA ILE A 332 29.21 -7.23 -3.99
C ILE A 332 29.27 -8.57 -3.26
N ARG A 333 30.22 -8.71 -2.34
CA ARG A 333 30.37 -9.93 -1.53
C ARG A 333 29.14 -10.22 -0.68
N GLU A 334 28.50 -9.21 -0.11
CA GLU A 334 27.32 -9.39 0.73
C GLU A 334 26.11 -9.84 -0.10
N VAL A 335 25.94 -9.32 -1.31
CA VAL A 335 24.92 -9.80 -2.27
C VAL A 335 25.15 -11.26 -2.63
N GLU A 336 26.39 -11.68 -2.89
CA GLU A 336 26.73 -13.08 -3.14
C GLU A 336 26.31 -13.97 -1.96
N LYS A 337 26.65 -13.59 -0.72
CA LYS A 337 26.25 -14.33 0.49
C LYS A 337 24.73 -14.38 0.65
N TYR A 338 24.01 -13.29 0.37
CA TYR A 338 22.55 -13.29 0.43
C TYR A 338 21.93 -14.25 -0.58
N ILE A 339 22.47 -14.32 -1.81
CA ILE A 339 22.01 -15.27 -2.84
C ILE A 339 22.35 -16.72 -2.44
N GLU A 340 23.52 -16.97 -1.85
CA GLU A 340 23.87 -18.29 -1.32
C GLU A 340 22.92 -18.72 -0.18
N ALA A 341 22.66 -17.82 0.77
CA ALA A 341 21.71 -18.04 1.85
C ALA A 341 20.29 -18.27 1.33
N PHE A 342 19.86 -17.48 0.34
CA PHE A 342 18.59 -17.65 -0.35
C PHE A 342 18.46 -19.05 -0.94
N ASP A 343 19.46 -19.51 -1.70
CA ASP A 343 19.44 -20.82 -2.34
C ASP A 343 19.39 -21.95 -1.31
N LEU A 344 20.14 -21.83 -0.21
CA LEU A 344 20.11 -22.78 0.89
C LEU A 344 18.73 -22.85 1.56
N MET A 345 18.14 -21.71 1.91
CA MET A 345 16.82 -21.64 2.55
C MET A 345 15.72 -22.16 1.61
N LEU A 346 15.78 -21.78 0.33
CA LEU A 346 14.87 -22.26 -0.70
C LEU A 346 14.91 -23.79 -0.85
N SER A 347 16.10 -24.38 -0.75
CA SER A 347 16.29 -25.84 -0.79
C SER A 347 15.69 -26.56 0.42
N ARG A 348 15.64 -25.91 1.58
CA ARG A 348 15.05 -26.45 2.82
C ARG A 348 13.52 -26.28 2.90
N GLY A 349 12.95 -25.46 2.01
CA GLY A 349 11.54 -25.05 2.05
C GLY A 349 11.26 -23.92 3.05
N GLU A 350 12.30 -23.19 3.46
CA GLU A 350 12.24 -22.00 4.32
C GLU A 350 11.93 -20.77 3.45
N LEU A 351 10.76 -20.77 2.79
CA LEU A 351 10.40 -19.77 1.78
C LEU A 351 10.24 -18.36 2.35
N HIS A 352 9.83 -18.21 3.62
CA HIS A 352 9.67 -16.88 4.22
C HIS A 352 11.03 -16.19 4.32
N SER A 353 11.99 -16.86 4.97
CA SER A 353 13.35 -16.36 5.14
C SER A 353 14.09 -16.23 3.80
N ALA A 354 13.89 -17.19 2.87
CA ALA A 354 14.41 -17.08 1.51
C ALA A 354 13.91 -15.80 0.81
N SER A 355 12.61 -15.51 0.89
CA SER A 355 12.05 -14.30 0.28
C SER A 355 12.68 -13.01 0.83
N GLN A 356 12.98 -12.97 2.13
CA GLN A 356 13.69 -11.85 2.77
C GLN A 356 15.13 -11.72 2.27
N ARG A 357 15.91 -12.81 2.26
CA ARG A 357 17.29 -12.77 1.77
C ARG A 357 17.36 -12.34 0.30
N LEU A 358 16.43 -12.81 -0.53
CA LEU A 358 16.35 -12.40 -1.93
C LEU A 358 16.00 -10.91 -2.08
N MET A 359 15.08 -10.40 -1.25
CA MET A 359 14.76 -8.98 -1.23
C MET A 359 15.95 -8.13 -0.76
N GLU A 360 16.69 -8.56 0.26
CA GLU A 360 17.92 -7.91 0.72
C GLU A 360 19.00 -7.88 -0.39
N ALA A 361 19.23 -9.01 -1.06
CA ALA A 361 20.15 -9.10 -2.19
C ALA A 361 19.77 -8.14 -3.33
N TYR A 362 18.49 -8.10 -3.69
CA TYR A 362 17.97 -7.21 -4.73
C TYR A 362 18.05 -5.74 -4.31
N ALA A 363 17.68 -5.44 -3.07
CA ALA A 363 17.75 -4.09 -2.51
C ALA A 363 19.19 -3.58 -2.47
N LEU A 364 20.16 -4.44 -2.20
CA LEU A 364 21.56 -4.06 -2.16
C LEU A 364 22.18 -3.97 -3.57
N GLY A 365 22.02 -4.99 -4.41
CA GLY A 365 22.72 -5.09 -5.69
C GLY A 365 21.89 -5.66 -6.83
N GLU A 366 20.76 -5.03 -7.13
CA GLU A 366 19.85 -5.37 -8.24
C GLU A 366 20.56 -5.70 -9.58
N TYR A 367 21.66 -5.01 -9.88
CA TYR A 367 22.35 -5.11 -11.17
C TYR A 367 23.53 -6.09 -11.15
N LEU A 368 23.84 -6.68 -10.00
CA LEU A 368 24.94 -7.61 -9.88
C LEU A 368 24.57 -8.97 -10.47
N ALA A 369 25.57 -9.66 -11.00
CA ALA A 369 25.39 -10.95 -11.68
C ALA A 369 24.61 -12.00 -10.86
N PRO A 370 24.86 -12.21 -9.55
CA PRO A 370 24.12 -13.20 -8.76
C PRO A 370 22.61 -12.96 -8.71
N VAL A 371 22.18 -11.69 -8.74
CA VAL A 371 20.78 -11.29 -8.76
C VAL A 371 20.22 -11.35 -10.19
N ALA A 372 20.92 -10.74 -11.15
CA ALA A 372 20.48 -10.65 -12.54
C ALA A 372 20.32 -12.03 -13.23
N THR A 373 21.17 -12.99 -12.86
CA THR A 373 21.16 -14.34 -13.46
C THR A 373 20.31 -15.36 -12.71
N LEU A 374 19.62 -14.95 -11.64
CA LEU A 374 18.84 -15.86 -10.82
C LEU A 374 17.73 -16.56 -11.65
N PRO A 375 17.63 -17.91 -11.61
CA PRO A 375 16.67 -18.65 -12.42
C PRO A 375 15.21 -18.21 -12.19
N LEU A 376 14.45 -18.12 -13.29
CA LEU A 376 13.04 -17.71 -13.24
C LEU A 376 12.20 -18.61 -12.35
N GLU A 377 12.43 -19.92 -12.36
CA GLU A 377 11.70 -20.87 -11.51
C GLU A 377 11.81 -20.52 -10.01
N LYS A 378 13.03 -20.22 -9.54
CA LYS A 378 13.27 -19.82 -8.15
C LYS A 378 12.54 -18.51 -7.83
N LYS A 379 12.58 -17.55 -8.76
CA LYS A 379 11.89 -16.26 -8.62
C LYS A 379 10.36 -16.41 -8.57
N LEU A 380 9.78 -17.28 -9.41
CA LEU A 380 8.34 -17.53 -9.43
C LEU A 380 7.84 -18.22 -8.15
N ARG A 381 8.64 -19.10 -7.53
CA ARG A 381 8.32 -19.68 -6.22
C ARG A 381 8.19 -18.59 -5.15
N VAL A 382 9.12 -17.64 -5.13
CA VAL A 382 9.05 -16.47 -4.24
C VAL A 382 7.85 -15.59 -4.62
N ALA A 383 7.60 -15.35 -5.90
CA ALA A 383 6.48 -14.53 -6.37
C ALA A 383 5.13 -15.06 -5.88
N ALA A 384 4.90 -16.38 -5.99
CA ALA A 384 3.68 -17.01 -5.52
C ALA A 384 3.50 -16.84 -4.00
N TYR A 385 4.56 -17.08 -3.22
CA TYR A 385 4.56 -16.88 -1.77
C TYR A 385 4.27 -15.43 -1.38
N VAL A 386 4.96 -14.47 -2.00
CA VAL A 386 4.81 -13.03 -1.73
C VAL A 386 3.39 -12.53 -2.07
N ARG A 387 2.81 -13.03 -3.16
CA ARG A 387 1.42 -12.72 -3.53
C ARG A 387 0.44 -13.19 -2.46
N ASP A 388 0.55 -14.45 -2.04
CA ASP A 388 -0.34 -15.03 -1.03
C ASP A 388 -0.16 -14.31 0.33
N LEU A 389 1.07 -13.88 0.64
CA LEU A 389 1.37 -13.06 1.81
C LEU A 389 0.73 -11.66 1.76
N HIS A 390 0.77 -11.00 0.60
CA HIS A 390 0.08 -9.71 0.41
C HIS A 390 -1.44 -9.86 0.49
N GLU A 391 -1.99 -10.95 -0.05
CA GLU A 391 -3.41 -11.23 0.05
C GLU A 391 -3.83 -11.44 1.52
N LEU A 392 -3.05 -12.19 2.30
CA LEU A 392 -3.27 -12.39 3.74
C LEU A 392 -3.32 -11.06 4.50
N TYR A 393 -2.39 -10.14 4.18
CA TYR A 393 -2.38 -8.81 4.79
C TYR A 393 -3.64 -8.02 4.41
N GLY A 394 -4.05 -8.08 3.14
CA GLY A 394 -5.28 -7.45 2.66
C GLY A 394 -6.54 -7.97 3.35
N THR A 395 -6.65 -9.29 3.53
CA THR A 395 -7.83 -9.89 4.21
C THR A 395 -7.88 -9.53 5.68
N LEU A 396 -6.72 -9.43 6.34
CA LEU A 396 -6.66 -9.02 7.74
C LEU A 396 -7.04 -7.54 7.91
N GLN A 397 -6.58 -6.65 7.02
CA GLN A 397 -7.01 -5.26 7.01
C GLN A 397 -8.52 -5.11 6.75
N ALA A 398 -9.07 -5.95 5.87
CA ALA A 398 -10.50 -6.03 5.60
C ALA A 398 -11.30 -6.71 6.73
N ARG A 399 -10.63 -7.22 7.78
CA ARG A 399 -11.23 -7.99 8.89
C ARG A 399 -11.99 -9.24 8.41
N ASP A 400 -11.59 -9.80 7.27
CA ASP A 400 -12.11 -11.07 6.75
C ASP A 400 -11.31 -12.25 7.32
N TYR A 401 -11.63 -12.63 8.55
CA TYR A 401 -10.89 -13.70 9.23
C TYR A 401 -11.21 -15.10 8.69
N VAL A 402 -12.25 -15.28 7.89
CA VAL A 402 -12.52 -16.57 7.21
C VAL A 402 -11.43 -16.79 6.17
N LYS A 403 -11.30 -15.86 5.23
CA LYS A 403 -10.29 -15.94 4.18
C LYS A 403 -8.86 -15.84 4.73
N THR A 404 -8.67 -15.06 5.80
CA THR A 404 -7.37 -14.99 6.49
C THR A 404 -6.93 -16.36 7.03
N LYS A 405 -7.84 -17.14 7.62
CA LYS A 405 -7.54 -18.51 8.09
C LYS A 405 -7.13 -19.44 6.94
N GLU A 406 -7.84 -19.39 5.82
CA GLU A 406 -7.55 -20.19 4.63
C GLU A 406 -6.15 -19.86 4.05
N LEU A 407 -5.84 -18.57 3.90
CA LEU A 407 -4.54 -18.11 3.41
C LEU A 407 -3.41 -18.46 4.39
N ALA A 408 -3.63 -18.28 5.69
CA ALA A 408 -2.65 -18.66 6.71
C ALA A 408 -2.35 -20.17 6.68
N ALA A 409 -3.36 -21.03 6.49
CA ALA A 409 -3.16 -22.47 6.34
C ALA A 409 -2.33 -22.80 5.09
N ARG A 410 -2.68 -22.22 3.93
CA ARG A 410 -1.93 -22.40 2.68
C ARG A 410 -0.47 -21.94 2.81
N LEU A 411 -0.22 -20.83 3.49
CA LEU A 411 1.13 -20.31 3.72
C LEU A 411 1.95 -21.23 4.63
N LYS A 412 1.35 -21.84 5.65
CA LYS A 412 2.01 -22.86 6.50
C LYS A 412 2.39 -24.11 5.72
N GLU A 413 1.55 -24.54 4.79
CA GLU A 413 1.86 -25.69 3.91
C GLU A 413 2.97 -25.36 2.92
N THR A 414 2.97 -24.13 2.39
CA THR A 414 3.91 -23.69 1.36
C THR A 414 5.29 -23.38 1.93
N ALA A 415 5.36 -22.73 3.09
CA ALA A 415 6.59 -22.26 3.73
C ALA A 415 6.71 -22.78 5.17
N LYS A 416 7.72 -23.63 5.42
CA LYS A 416 7.91 -24.28 6.73
C LYS A 416 8.21 -23.29 7.86
N ASP A 417 8.86 -22.18 7.52
CA ASP A 417 9.30 -21.14 8.44
C ASP A 417 8.34 -19.94 8.48
N PHE A 418 7.13 -20.08 7.93
CA PHE A 418 6.12 -19.04 8.00
C PHE A 418 5.80 -18.67 9.47
N PRO A 419 5.87 -17.38 9.86
CA PRO A 419 5.65 -16.93 11.24
C PRO A 419 4.16 -16.95 11.61
N SER A 420 3.56 -18.14 11.66
CA SER A 420 2.12 -18.29 11.82
C SER A 420 1.62 -17.86 13.19
N SER A 421 2.44 -17.94 14.23
CA SER A 421 2.03 -17.68 15.62
C SER A 421 1.39 -16.31 15.81
N LYS A 422 2.00 -15.25 15.26
CA LYS A 422 1.44 -13.89 15.31
C LYS A 422 0.09 -13.80 14.61
N VAL A 423 -0.02 -14.41 13.43
CA VAL A 423 -1.25 -14.43 12.62
C VAL A 423 -2.35 -15.22 13.34
N ASP A 424 -2.02 -16.40 13.84
CA ASP A 424 -2.93 -17.29 14.56
C ASP A 424 -3.45 -16.62 15.84
N SER A 425 -2.58 -15.99 16.63
CA SER A 425 -2.96 -15.26 17.84
C SER A 425 -3.88 -14.08 17.54
N ALA A 426 -3.60 -13.30 16.49
CA ALA A 426 -4.45 -12.18 16.10
C ALA A 426 -5.84 -12.66 15.66
N ILE A 427 -5.90 -13.68 14.80
CA ILE A 427 -7.16 -14.28 14.35
C ILE A 427 -7.95 -14.81 15.55
N ALA A 428 -7.32 -15.57 16.44
CA ALA A 428 -7.97 -16.13 17.62
C ALA A 428 -8.52 -15.02 18.52
N GLY A 429 -7.74 -13.96 18.77
CA GLY A 429 -8.17 -12.81 19.57
C GLY A 429 -9.38 -12.09 18.99
N TYR A 430 -9.35 -11.75 17.70
CA TYR A 430 -10.45 -11.02 17.04
C TYR A 430 -11.72 -11.86 16.88
N THR A 431 -11.57 -13.13 16.49
CA THR A 431 -12.73 -14.01 16.33
C THR A 431 -13.39 -14.28 17.68
N LEU A 432 -12.61 -14.54 18.74
CA LEU A 432 -13.14 -14.69 20.10
C LEU A 432 -13.82 -13.42 20.62
N ALA A 433 -13.21 -12.25 20.40
CA ALA A 433 -13.79 -10.98 20.86
C ALA A 433 -15.13 -10.66 20.18
N SER A 434 -15.24 -10.91 18.87
CA SER A 434 -16.51 -10.77 18.14
C SER A 434 -17.55 -11.77 18.63
N ASP A 435 -17.15 -13.03 18.81
CA ASP A 435 -18.05 -14.09 19.30
C ASP A 435 -18.59 -13.77 20.70
N LEU A 436 -17.74 -13.30 21.62
CA LEU A 436 -18.16 -12.90 22.96
C LEU A 436 -19.17 -11.74 22.92
N ALA A 437 -18.94 -10.74 22.07
CA ALA A 437 -19.88 -9.62 21.90
C ALA A 437 -21.25 -10.09 21.36
N ILE A 438 -21.29 -11.10 20.49
CA ILE A 438 -22.55 -11.69 20.01
C ILE A 438 -23.26 -12.46 21.14
N GLU A 439 -22.53 -13.22 21.96
CA GLU A 439 -23.12 -13.90 23.11
C GLU A 439 -23.65 -12.92 24.16
N GLU A 440 -22.94 -11.82 24.42
CA GLU A 440 -23.44 -10.72 25.25
C GLU A 440 -24.71 -10.08 24.65
N ALA A 441 -24.77 -9.91 23.32
CA ALA A 441 -25.97 -9.41 22.66
C ALA A 441 -27.17 -10.35 22.83
N LYS A 442 -26.97 -11.67 22.70
CA LYS A 442 -28.01 -12.69 22.96
C LYS A 442 -28.51 -12.61 24.39
N SER A 443 -27.60 -12.46 25.36
CA SER A 443 -27.93 -12.30 26.78
C SER A 443 -28.79 -11.05 27.02
N HIS A 444 -28.41 -9.90 26.45
CA HIS A 444 -29.19 -8.66 26.54
C HIS A 444 -30.57 -8.77 25.88
N LEU A 445 -30.68 -9.49 24.75
CA LEU A 445 -31.96 -9.74 24.10
C LEU A 445 -32.90 -10.58 24.97
N ILE A 446 -32.38 -11.62 25.65
CA ILE A 446 -33.14 -12.42 26.62
C ILE A 446 -33.60 -11.55 27.80
N ALA A 447 -32.73 -10.65 28.27
CA ALA A 447 -33.04 -9.68 29.30
C ALA A 447 -33.99 -8.55 28.85
N ARG A 448 -34.48 -8.57 27.59
CA ARG A 448 -35.34 -7.56 26.97
C ARG A 448 -34.70 -6.16 26.87
N ASP A 449 -33.38 -6.10 26.82
CA ASP A 449 -32.59 -4.87 26.65
C ASP A 449 -32.10 -4.76 25.21
N ALA A 450 -33.00 -4.32 24.32
CA ALA A 450 -32.74 -4.26 22.88
C ALA A 450 -31.64 -3.26 22.49
N ASP A 451 -31.52 -2.15 23.24
CA ASP A 451 -30.53 -1.11 22.97
C ASP A 451 -29.12 -1.62 23.24
N LYS A 452 -28.89 -2.30 24.38
CA LYS A 452 -27.59 -2.93 24.66
C LYS A 452 -27.30 -4.09 23.73
N ALA A 453 -28.30 -4.89 23.35
CA ALA A 453 -28.11 -5.94 22.36
C ALA A 453 -27.63 -5.38 21.01
N ALA A 454 -28.23 -4.28 20.55
CA ALA A 454 -27.84 -3.61 19.31
C ALA A 454 -26.42 -3.02 19.38
N GLU A 455 -26.04 -2.42 20.51
CA GLU A 455 -24.68 -1.90 20.75
C GLU A 455 -23.63 -3.02 20.65
N LYS A 456 -23.89 -4.16 21.29
CA LYS A 456 -23.00 -5.33 21.28
C LYS A 456 -22.86 -5.97 19.90
N ILE A 457 -23.94 -6.04 19.12
CA ILE A 457 -23.87 -6.50 17.73
C ILE A 457 -23.07 -5.53 16.85
N LYS A 458 -23.23 -4.21 17.05
CA LYS A 458 -22.42 -3.22 16.35
C LYS A 458 -20.93 -3.43 16.65
N GLN A 459 -20.58 -3.62 17.92
CA GLN A 459 -19.20 -3.93 18.33
C GLN A 459 -18.69 -5.22 17.68
N ALA A 460 -19.49 -6.30 17.67
CA ALA A 460 -19.13 -7.56 17.04
C ALA A 460 -18.89 -7.43 15.53
N ALA A 461 -19.75 -6.70 14.83
CA ALA A 461 -19.67 -6.44 13.40
C ALA A 461 -18.51 -5.51 13.03
N GLU A 462 -18.16 -4.55 13.89
CA GLU A 462 -16.94 -3.77 13.73
C GLU A 462 -15.71 -4.68 13.83
N ILE A 463 -15.62 -5.56 14.83
CA ILE A 463 -14.47 -6.44 15.04
C ILE A 463 -14.31 -7.45 13.89
N TRP A 464 -15.39 -8.13 13.52
CA TRP A 464 -15.42 -9.16 12.46
C TRP A 464 -16.74 -9.04 11.66
N PRO A 465 -16.74 -8.25 10.58
CA PRO A 465 -17.95 -7.99 9.78
C PRO A 465 -18.54 -9.25 9.14
N THR A 466 -17.68 -10.21 8.80
CA THR A 466 -18.06 -11.48 8.15
C THR A 466 -18.27 -12.62 9.14
N ASN A 467 -18.46 -12.33 10.45
CA ASN A 467 -18.72 -13.36 11.45
C ASN A 467 -20.03 -14.11 11.12
N PRO A 468 -20.02 -15.44 10.87
CA PRO A 468 -21.21 -16.22 10.55
C PRO A 468 -22.29 -16.14 11.64
N LYS A 469 -21.90 -15.96 12.91
CA LYS A 469 -22.83 -15.85 14.05
C LYS A 469 -23.68 -14.57 14.03
N LEU A 470 -23.28 -13.54 13.26
CA LEU A 470 -24.12 -12.36 13.06
C LEU A 470 -25.40 -12.70 12.30
N GLN A 471 -25.31 -13.62 11.34
CA GLN A 471 -26.49 -14.10 10.62
C GLN A 471 -27.38 -14.92 11.55
N GLU A 472 -26.81 -15.82 12.36
CA GLU A 472 -27.55 -16.58 13.37
C GLU A 472 -28.30 -15.65 14.35
N PHE A 473 -27.66 -14.57 14.80
CA PHE A 473 -28.31 -13.57 15.66
C PHE A 473 -29.47 -12.87 14.94
N ARG A 474 -29.28 -12.49 13.67
CA ARG A 474 -30.32 -11.84 12.86
C ARG A 474 -31.53 -12.76 12.68
N ASP A 475 -31.29 -14.03 12.41
CA ASP A 475 -32.34 -15.04 12.27
C ASP A 475 -33.09 -15.24 13.60
N LEU A 476 -32.37 -15.25 14.73
CA LEU A 476 -32.97 -15.31 16.07
C LEU A 476 -33.87 -14.11 16.35
N VAL A 477 -33.43 -12.88 16.03
CA VAL A 477 -34.26 -11.67 16.18
C VAL A 477 -35.48 -11.70 15.27
N GLY A 478 -35.32 -12.10 14.01
CA GLY A 478 -36.42 -12.22 13.05
C GLY A 478 -37.48 -13.23 13.51
N ASN A 479 -37.04 -14.40 13.97
CA ASN A 479 -37.93 -15.42 14.51
C ASN A 479 -38.63 -14.96 15.79
N SER A 480 -37.93 -14.22 16.66
CA SER A 480 -38.52 -13.64 17.88
C SER A 480 -39.63 -12.63 17.55
N GLY A 481 -39.44 -11.80 16.53
CA GLY A 481 -40.46 -10.87 16.04
C GLY A 481 -41.72 -11.57 15.50
N ALA A 482 -41.54 -12.66 14.75
CA ALA A 482 -42.66 -13.48 14.25
C ALA A 482 -43.46 -14.11 15.39
N VAL A 483 -42.77 -14.64 16.42
CA VAL A 483 -43.43 -15.21 17.61
C VAL A 483 -44.24 -14.15 18.38
N VAL A 484 -43.69 -12.93 18.55
CA VAL A 484 -44.41 -11.83 19.21
C VAL A 484 -45.64 -11.40 18.41
N SER A 485 -45.52 -11.29 17.08
CA SER A 485 -46.66 -10.98 16.21
C SER A 485 -47.74 -12.05 16.31
N ALA A 486 -47.36 -13.33 16.27
CA ALA A 486 -48.31 -14.45 16.39
C ALA A 486 -49.01 -14.46 17.76
N ARG A 487 -48.32 -14.14 18.86
CA ARG A 487 -48.95 -13.98 20.18
C ARG A 487 -49.97 -12.84 20.21
N ASN A 488 -49.60 -11.67 19.67
CA ASN A 488 -50.50 -10.51 19.63
C ASN A 488 -51.73 -10.80 18.76
N ASP A 489 -51.56 -11.47 17.62
CA ASP A 489 -52.66 -11.89 16.76
C ASP A 489 -53.56 -12.93 17.45
N PHE A 490 -52.98 -13.89 18.16
CA PHE A 490 -53.73 -14.85 18.96
C PHE A 490 -54.59 -14.14 20.01
N ASP A 491 -54.00 -13.23 20.79
CA ASP A 491 -54.72 -12.48 21.82
C ASP A 491 -55.85 -11.61 21.22
N ARG A 492 -55.58 -10.98 20.07
CA ARG A 492 -56.58 -10.21 19.34
C ARG A 492 -57.74 -11.08 18.88
N LEU A 493 -57.47 -12.19 18.17
CA LEU A 493 -58.50 -13.12 17.70
C LEU A 493 -59.29 -13.75 18.86
N LEU A 494 -58.63 -14.00 19.99
CA LEU A 494 -59.25 -14.52 21.20
C LEU A 494 -60.25 -13.50 21.76
N SER A 495 -59.86 -12.22 21.82
CA SER A 495 -60.73 -11.12 22.27
C SER A 495 -61.89 -10.83 21.31
N GLU A 496 -61.68 -11.04 20.00
CA GLU A 496 -62.70 -10.89 18.96
C GLU A 496 -63.66 -12.09 18.89
N GLY A 497 -63.43 -13.16 19.66
CA GLY A 497 -64.21 -14.40 19.60
C GLY A 497 -64.04 -15.19 18.31
N ASN A 498 -63.00 -14.91 17.52
CA ASN A 498 -62.76 -15.53 16.22
C ASN A 498 -62.02 -16.87 16.35
N TYR A 499 -62.63 -17.81 17.08
CA TYR A 499 -62.05 -19.10 17.42
C TYR A 499 -61.72 -19.97 16.20
N ARG A 500 -62.50 -19.83 15.11
CA ARG A 500 -62.29 -20.59 13.87
C ARG A 500 -61.01 -20.19 13.15
N GLU A 501 -60.68 -18.90 13.12
CA GLU A 501 -59.42 -18.45 12.53
C GLU A 501 -58.22 -18.86 13.39
N ILE A 502 -58.38 -18.91 14.72
CA ILE A 502 -57.38 -19.49 15.64
C ILE A 502 -57.09 -20.96 15.29
N ALA A 503 -58.13 -21.78 15.15
CA ALA A 503 -57.96 -23.19 14.79
C ALA A 503 -57.37 -23.38 13.39
N LYS A 504 -57.72 -22.53 12.43
CA LYS A 504 -57.15 -22.57 11.08
C LYS A 504 -55.65 -22.26 11.07
N ARG A 505 -55.21 -21.33 11.92
CA ARG A 505 -53.80 -20.95 12.13
C ARG A 505 -53.14 -21.74 13.28
N GLN A 506 -53.67 -22.91 13.66
CA GLN A 506 -53.17 -23.71 14.79
C GLN A 506 -51.66 -23.99 14.77
N TYR A 507 -51.10 -24.27 13.60
CA TYR A 507 -49.66 -24.57 13.44
C TYR A 507 -48.77 -23.34 13.56
N GLU A 508 -49.35 -22.14 13.43
CA GLU A 508 -48.67 -20.87 13.68
C GLU A 508 -48.75 -20.48 15.16
N PHE A 509 -49.92 -20.64 15.79
CA PHE A 509 -50.13 -20.22 17.18
C PHE A 509 -49.57 -21.19 18.20
N ALA A 510 -49.70 -22.51 18.01
CA ALA A 510 -49.25 -23.51 18.97
C ALA A 510 -47.76 -23.36 19.39
N PRO A 511 -46.78 -23.22 18.47
CA PRO A 511 -45.40 -22.96 18.87
C PRO A 511 -45.18 -21.55 19.43
N ALA A 512 -45.96 -20.56 18.98
CA ALA A 512 -45.80 -19.19 19.45
C ALA A 512 -46.22 -19.03 20.92
N ILE A 513 -47.29 -19.69 21.36
CA ILE A 513 -47.80 -19.61 22.74
C ILE A 513 -47.11 -20.56 23.71
N GLN A 514 -46.17 -21.38 23.22
CA GLN A 514 -45.49 -22.39 24.02
C GLN A 514 -44.79 -21.77 25.25
N GLY A 515 -45.04 -22.36 26.43
CA GLY A 515 -44.54 -21.90 27.73
C GLY A 515 -45.40 -20.83 28.41
N ASP A 516 -46.53 -20.44 27.82
CA ASP A 516 -47.54 -19.59 28.46
C ASP A 516 -48.79 -20.41 28.79
N ALA A 517 -48.88 -20.89 30.03
CA ALA A 517 -49.95 -21.77 30.48
C ALA A 517 -51.35 -21.20 30.21
N THR A 518 -51.53 -19.88 30.34
CA THR A 518 -52.85 -19.26 30.16
C THR A 518 -53.32 -19.31 28.70
N ARG A 519 -52.42 -19.03 27.77
CA ARG A 519 -52.71 -19.08 26.33
C ARG A 519 -52.81 -20.51 25.82
N GLU A 520 -51.97 -21.41 26.33
CA GLU A 520 -52.03 -22.84 26.01
C GLU A 520 -53.36 -23.46 26.42
N ASP A 521 -53.84 -23.17 27.63
CA ASP A 521 -55.14 -23.66 28.12
C ASP A 521 -56.30 -23.11 27.27
N ALA A 522 -56.30 -21.81 26.97
CA ALA A 522 -57.31 -21.19 26.12
C ALA A 522 -57.32 -21.78 24.70
N PHE A 523 -56.14 -21.98 24.10
CA PHE A 523 -55.99 -22.59 22.79
C PHE A 523 -56.52 -24.03 22.77
N LYS A 524 -56.17 -24.83 23.79
CA LYS A 524 -56.64 -26.21 23.91
C LYS A 524 -58.17 -26.27 24.02
N GLN A 525 -58.76 -25.42 24.86
CA GLN A 525 -60.21 -25.35 25.01
C GLN A 525 -60.92 -24.96 23.70
N ILE A 526 -60.36 -24.01 22.95
CA ILE A 526 -60.87 -23.64 21.61
C ILE A 526 -60.86 -24.84 20.66
N MET A 527 -59.75 -25.58 20.61
CA MET A 527 -59.63 -26.74 19.73
C MET A 527 -60.60 -27.86 20.10
N GLU A 528 -60.78 -28.13 21.40
CA GLU A 528 -61.75 -29.12 21.90
C GLU A 528 -63.20 -28.72 21.56
N ASN A 529 -63.57 -27.46 21.81
CA ASN A 529 -64.90 -26.94 21.48
C ASN A 529 -65.19 -27.03 19.98
N LEU A 530 -64.24 -26.61 19.13
CA LEU A 530 -64.40 -26.69 17.68
C LEU A 530 -64.45 -28.14 17.17
N MET A 531 -63.69 -29.05 17.77
CA MET A 531 -63.78 -30.47 17.43
C MET A 531 -65.17 -31.03 17.76
N LYS A 532 -65.77 -30.65 18.89
CA LYS A 532 -67.13 -31.02 19.25
C LYS A 532 -68.14 -30.48 18.23
N ILE A 533 -68.04 -29.21 17.85
CA ILE A 533 -68.91 -28.58 16.84
C ILE A 533 -68.77 -29.25 15.47
N GLU A 534 -67.55 -29.44 14.96
CA GLU A 534 -67.31 -30.02 13.63
C GLU A 534 -67.75 -31.50 13.56
N SER A 535 -67.56 -32.26 14.64
CA SER A 535 -68.06 -33.64 14.74
C SER A 535 -69.60 -33.69 14.66
N ALA A 536 -70.28 -32.78 15.36
CA ALA A 536 -71.73 -32.67 15.29
C ALA A 536 -72.23 -32.26 13.90
N ILE A 537 -71.59 -31.28 13.26
CA ILE A 537 -71.88 -30.87 11.88
C ILE A 537 -71.67 -32.05 10.91
N GLY A 538 -70.58 -32.79 11.04
CA GLY A 538 -70.32 -33.98 10.23
C GLY A 538 -71.41 -35.04 10.38
N LYS A 539 -71.79 -35.38 11.61
CA LYS A 539 -72.88 -36.34 11.89
C LYS A 539 -74.22 -35.87 11.32
N ALA A 540 -74.57 -34.60 11.53
CA ALA A 540 -75.81 -34.02 11.02
C ALA A 540 -75.85 -34.00 9.48
N ALA A 541 -74.73 -33.72 8.83
CA ALA A 541 -74.62 -33.79 7.37
C ALA A 541 -74.91 -35.19 6.84
N GLU A 542 -74.40 -36.24 7.50
CA GLU A 542 -74.71 -37.63 7.13
C GLU A 542 -76.19 -37.97 7.36
N PHE A 543 -76.78 -37.56 8.49
CA PHE A 543 -78.22 -37.72 8.74
C PHE A 543 -79.06 -37.03 7.66
N SER A 544 -78.71 -35.80 7.26
CA SER A 544 -79.41 -35.10 6.19
C SER A 544 -79.29 -35.82 4.84
N ARG A 545 -78.12 -36.38 4.51
CA ARG A 545 -77.93 -37.21 3.28
C ARG A 545 -78.79 -38.47 3.29
N MET A 546 -78.99 -39.07 4.47
CA MET A 546 -79.88 -40.22 4.66
C MET A 546 -81.37 -39.85 4.68
N GLY A 547 -81.72 -38.58 4.43
CA GLY A 547 -83.09 -38.08 4.46
C GLY A 547 -83.64 -37.81 5.87
N GLN A 548 -82.83 -38.03 6.92
CA GLN A 548 -83.19 -37.83 8.32
C GLN A 548 -82.97 -36.37 8.76
N ASN A 549 -83.62 -35.43 8.08
CA ASN A 549 -83.41 -33.99 8.32
C ASN A 549 -83.82 -33.55 9.74
N TYR A 550 -84.86 -34.17 10.32
CA TYR A 550 -85.33 -33.87 11.67
C TYR A 550 -84.26 -34.21 12.73
N GLY A 551 -83.68 -35.41 12.66
CA GLY A 551 -82.59 -35.81 13.54
C GLY A 551 -81.29 -35.01 13.32
N ALA A 552 -81.00 -34.64 12.06
CA ALA A 552 -79.88 -33.76 11.75
C ALA A 552 -80.03 -32.38 12.41
N TRP A 553 -81.22 -31.78 12.34
CA TRP A 553 -81.49 -30.48 12.94
C TRP A 553 -81.45 -30.54 14.46
N GLU A 554 -82.07 -31.57 15.07
CA GLU A 554 -82.14 -31.72 16.53
C GLU A 554 -80.76 -31.87 17.17
N GLN A 555 -79.87 -32.65 16.55
CA GLN A 555 -78.47 -32.79 16.97
C GLN A 555 -77.71 -31.46 16.93
N LEU A 556 -77.88 -30.67 15.86
CA LEU A 556 -77.22 -29.36 15.77
C LEU A 556 -77.85 -28.32 16.69
N ALA A 557 -79.16 -28.40 16.94
CA ALA A 557 -79.87 -27.49 17.82
C ALA A 557 -79.41 -27.65 19.27
N GLU A 558 -79.18 -28.89 19.72
CA GLU A 558 -78.60 -29.17 21.05
C GLU A 558 -77.18 -28.57 21.18
N ILE A 559 -76.33 -28.78 20.18
CA ILE A 559 -74.98 -28.20 20.17
C ILE A 559 -75.00 -26.66 20.08
N ARG A 560 -76.04 -26.07 19.46
CA ARG A 560 -76.21 -24.62 19.38
C ARG A 560 -76.57 -23.97 20.70
N GLU A 561 -77.18 -24.70 21.63
CA GLU A 561 -77.40 -24.20 22.99
C GLU A 561 -76.06 -24.01 23.73
N GLU A 562 -75.09 -24.90 23.48
CA GLU A 562 -73.74 -24.79 24.05
C GLU A 562 -72.85 -23.77 23.33
N PHE A 563 -73.01 -23.63 22.01
CA PHE A 563 -72.19 -22.75 21.16
C PHE A 563 -73.05 -21.78 20.32
N PRO A 564 -73.73 -20.81 20.95
CA PRO A 564 -74.72 -19.96 20.27
C PRO A 564 -74.11 -19.04 19.21
N ASP A 565 -72.86 -18.63 19.39
CA ASP A 565 -72.18 -17.64 18.55
C ASP A 565 -71.36 -18.26 17.41
N ASP A 566 -71.37 -19.60 17.26
CA ASP A 566 -70.61 -20.23 16.17
C ASP A 566 -71.27 -19.98 14.80
N PRO A 567 -70.58 -19.29 13.87
CA PRO A 567 -71.19 -18.85 12.61
C PRO A 567 -71.39 -19.98 11.60
N LYS A 568 -70.64 -21.09 11.69
CA LYS A 568 -70.82 -22.22 10.77
C LYS A 568 -71.97 -23.10 11.23
N LEU A 569 -72.01 -23.43 12.52
CA LEU A 569 -73.12 -24.15 13.14
C LEU A 569 -74.45 -23.45 12.90
N GLY A 570 -74.48 -22.12 13.04
CA GLY A 570 -75.67 -21.34 12.75
C GLY A 570 -76.15 -21.44 11.31
N ARG A 571 -75.21 -21.35 10.34
CA ARG A 571 -75.54 -21.52 8.91
C ARG A 571 -76.07 -22.92 8.60
N GLU A 572 -75.48 -23.98 9.16
CA GLU A 572 -75.96 -25.35 8.93
C GLU A 572 -77.39 -25.55 9.49
N LEU A 573 -77.69 -24.97 10.65
CA LEU A 573 -79.04 -24.96 11.20
C LEU A 573 -80.04 -24.19 10.33
N GLU A 574 -79.65 -23.03 9.80
CA GLU A 574 -80.47 -22.24 8.88
C GLU A 574 -80.77 -23.00 7.57
N LEU A 575 -79.80 -23.74 7.04
CA LEU A 575 -79.98 -24.57 5.84
C LEU A 575 -80.94 -25.75 6.09
N LEU A 576 -80.97 -26.28 7.32
CA LEU A 576 -81.90 -27.33 7.71
C LEU A 576 -83.30 -26.79 8.04
N ALA A 577 -83.42 -25.56 8.52
CA ALA A 577 -84.67 -25.00 9.05
C ALA A 577 -85.90 -25.13 8.11
N PRO A 578 -85.83 -24.84 6.78
CA PRO A 578 -86.97 -25.03 5.89
C PRO A 578 -87.42 -26.49 5.76
N LYS A 579 -86.51 -27.45 5.93
CA LYS A 579 -86.77 -28.89 5.78
C LYS A 579 -87.43 -29.51 7.00
N VAL A 580 -87.38 -28.82 8.15
CA VAL A 580 -87.90 -29.31 9.43
C VAL A 580 -88.91 -28.36 10.06
N ALA A 581 -89.43 -27.40 9.27
CA ALA A 581 -90.22 -26.28 9.77
C ALA A 581 -91.50 -26.70 10.53
N ASP A 582 -92.12 -27.81 10.14
CA ASP A 582 -93.30 -28.37 10.80
C ASP A 582 -92.98 -28.92 12.20
N PHE A 583 -91.83 -29.59 12.34
CA PHE A 583 -91.31 -30.09 13.60
C PHE A 583 -90.84 -28.98 14.53
N THR A 584 -90.05 -28.03 14.03
CA THR A 584 -89.55 -26.90 14.84
C THR A 584 -90.68 -26.00 15.30
N LEU A 585 -91.68 -25.73 14.45
CA LEU A 585 -92.89 -25.02 14.85
C LEU A 585 -93.66 -25.75 15.96
N ALA A 586 -93.73 -27.08 15.92
CA ALA A 586 -94.40 -27.85 16.96
C ALA A 586 -93.66 -27.76 18.30
N LEU A 587 -92.32 -27.87 18.29
CA LEU A 587 -91.48 -27.68 19.47
C LEU A 587 -91.58 -26.25 20.03
N ASP A 588 -91.51 -25.23 19.17
CA ASP A 588 -91.61 -23.83 19.59
C ASP A 588 -92.97 -23.51 20.19
N LYS A 589 -94.07 -24.03 19.60
CA LYS A 589 -95.41 -23.89 20.18
C LYS A 589 -95.49 -24.59 21.53
N ALA A 590 -94.93 -25.79 21.67
CA ALA A 590 -94.90 -26.52 22.92
C ALA A 590 -94.18 -25.70 24.02
N ARG A 591 -92.99 -25.19 23.72
CA ARG A 591 -92.20 -24.32 24.61
C ARG A 591 -92.91 -23.01 24.95
N GLN A 592 -93.56 -22.36 23.97
CA GLN A 592 -94.35 -21.14 24.21
C GLN A 592 -95.50 -21.36 25.19
N PHE A 593 -96.21 -22.50 25.09
CA PHE A 593 -97.27 -22.84 26.06
C PHE A 593 -96.71 -23.23 27.43
N GLU A 594 -95.50 -23.82 27.45
CA GLU A 594 -94.75 -24.14 28.66
C GLU A 594 -94.27 -22.88 29.40
N SER A 595 -93.92 -21.81 28.67
CA SER A 595 -93.35 -20.58 29.23
C SER A 595 -94.37 -19.46 29.50
N ARG A 596 -95.65 -19.67 29.18
CA ARG A 596 -96.74 -18.69 29.45
C ARG A 596 -97.09 -18.65 30.93
N SER A 597 -97.67 -17.53 31.37
CA SER A 597 -98.27 -17.40 32.70
C SER A 597 -99.76 -17.00 32.58
N PRO A 598 -100.72 -17.82 33.07
CA PRO A 598 -100.51 -19.14 33.67
C PRO A 598 -100.03 -20.18 32.64
N LYS A 599 -99.20 -21.12 33.11
CA LYS A 599 -98.64 -22.20 32.29
C LYS A 599 -99.77 -23.05 31.72
N GLN A 600 -99.71 -23.33 30.42
CA GLN A 600 -100.75 -24.10 29.72
C GLN A 600 -100.26 -25.53 29.47
N THR A 601 -100.14 -26.31 30.54
CA THR A 601 -99.48 -27.62 30.55
C THR A 601 -100.13 -28.61 29.57
N GLY A 602 -101.47 -28.67 29.50
CA GLY A 602 -102.18 -29.56 28.56
C GLY A 602 -101.95 -29.20 27.08
N SER A 603 -101.96 -27.90 26.76
CA SER A 603 -101.64 -27.40 25.41
C SER A 603 -100.19 -27.69 25.05
N SER A 604 -99.26 -27.42 25.98
CA SER A 604 -97.84 -27.69 25.79
C SER A 604 -97.56 -29.19 25.55
N LEU A 605 -98.14 -30.07 26.36
CA LEU A 605 -98.01 -31.53 26.21
C LEU A 605 -98.55 -32.02 24.86
N THR A 606 -99.70 -31.47 24.42
CA THR A 606 -100.29 -31.82 23.11
C THR A 606 -99.34 -31.45 21.96
N TRP A 607 -98.68 -30.29 22.04
CA TRP A 607 -97.72 -29.86 21.01
C TRP A 607 -96.41 -30.66 21.06
N TYR A 608 -95.92 -31.07 22.22
CA TYR A 608 -94.79 -31.99 22.29
C TYR A 608 -95.14 -33.39 21.75
N LEU A 609 -96.35 -33.90 22.03
CA LEU A 609 -96.83 -35.16 21.43
C LEU A 609 -96.96 -35.04 19.91
N LYS A 610 -97.37 -33.88 19.41
CA LYS A 610 -97.37 -33.59 17.97
C LYS A 610 -95.96 -33.56 17.38
N ALA A 611 -95.00 -32.94 18.08
CA ALA A 611 -93.59 -32.98 17.68
C ALA A 611 -93.05 -34.42 17.64
N ARG A 612 -93.39 -35.25 18.65
CA ARG A 612 -93.04 -36.68 18.69
C ARG A 612 -93.75 -37.50 17.60
N ASN A 613 -94.93 -37.09 17.15
CA ASN A 613 -95.57 -37.73 15.99
C ASN A 613 -94.85 -37.40 14.67
N ILE A 614 -94.33 -36.17 14.52
CA ILE A 614 -93.58 -35.74 13.33
C ILE A 614 -92.19 -36.39 13.31
N HIS A 615 -91.51 -36.43 14.46
CA HIS A 615 -90.24 -37.12 14.65
C HIS A 615 -90.30 -38.08 15.85
N PRO A 616 -90.63 -39.38 15.63
CA PRO A 616 -90.80 -40.36 16.70
C PRO A 616 -89.59 -40.57 17.61
N GLN A 617 -88.39 -40.33 17.11
CA GLN A 617 -87.13 -40.49 17.84
C GLN A 617 -86.63 -39.17 18.47
N SER A 618 -87.48 -38.13 18.52
CA SER A 618 -87.09 -36.82 19.04
C SER A 618 -86.85 -36.84 20.54
N GLU A 619 -85.58 -36.64 20.91
CA GLU A 619 -85.20 -36.48 22.31
C GLU A 619 -85.72 -35.18 22.92
N GLN A 620 -85.77 -34.07 22.16
CA GLN A 620 -86.28 -32.79 22.65
C GLN A 620 -87.77 -32.84 22.94
N ALA A 621 -88.55 -33.51 22.08
CA ALA A 621 -89.98 -33.72 22.33
C ALA A 621 -90.20 -34.64 23.52
N GLU A 622 -89.41 -35.72 23.65
CA GLU A 622 -89.49 -36.65 24.77
C GLU A 622 -89.11 -35.98 26.11
N LYS A 623 -87.98 -35.26 26.17
CA LYS A 623 -87.57 -34.48 27.34
C LYS A 623 -88.66 -33.47 27.73
N GLY A 624 -89.28 -32.80 26.74
CA GLY A 624 -90.40 -31.88 26.97
C GLY A 624 -91.65 -32.56 27.54
N ILE A 625 -92.04 -33.72 27.00
CA ILE A 625 -93.15 -34.53 27.52
C ILE A 625 -92.86 -34.97 28.95
N GLN A 626 -91.66 -35.50 29.21
CA GLN A 626 -91.28 -36.00 30.53
C GLN A 626 -91.31 -34.88 31.58
N ARG A 627 -90.75 -33.70 31.27
CA ARG A 627 -90.81 -32.54 32.19
C ARG A 627 -92.25 -32.17 32.58
N LEU A 628 -93.16 -32.15 31.62
CA LEU A 628 -94.56 -31.82 31.89
C LEU A 628 -95.27 -32.95 32.65
N LEU A 629 -94.95 -34.21 32.35
CA LEU A 629 -95.48 -35.36 33.08
C LEU A 629 -95.03 -35.35 34.55
N ASP A 630 -93.75 -35.10 34.80
CA ASP A 630 -93.19 -35.02 36.16
C ASP A 630 -93.83 -33.87 36.97
N GLU A 631 -94.24 -32.78 36.32
CA GLU A 631 -94.93 -31.65 36.94
C GLU A 631 -96.42 -31.91 37.18
N ILE A 632 -97.09 -32.65 36.29
CA ILE A 632 -98.51 -33.05 36.44
C ILE A 632 -98.66 -34.20 37.46
N LEU A 633 -97.66 -35.09 37.54
CA LEU A 633 -97.63 -36.28 38.38
C LEU A 633 -96.37 -36.33 39.26
N PRO A 634 -96.17 -35.38 40.19
CA PRO A 634 -95.01 -35.38 41.07
C PRO A 634 -95.10 -36.54 42.06
N GLY A 635 -94.42 -37.66 41.79
CA GLY A 635 -94.29 -38.76 42.75
C GLY A 635 -94.21 -40.19 42.22
N GLN A 636 -94.24 -40.44 40.90
CA GLN A 636 -93.99 -41.79 40.36
C GLN A 636 -92.61 -41.87 39.72
N GLN A 637 -91.57 -42.01 40.56
CA GLN A 637 -90.34 -42.64 40.10
C GLN A 637 -90.65 -44.08 39.69
N THR A 638 -90.51 -44.35 38.40
CA THR A 638 -90.51 -45.68 37.80
C THR A 638 -89.31 -46.48 38.32
N THR A 639 -89.56 -47.43 39.22
CA THR A 639 -88.77 -48.65 39.29
C THR A 639 -89.15 -49.52 38.10
N GLY A 640 -88.38 -49.43 37.02
CA GLY A 640 -88.37 -50.42 35.93
C GLY A 640 -87.20 -51.38 36.13
N ILE A 641 -87.53 -52.64 36.41
CA ILE A 641 -86.64 -53.79 36.25
C ILE A 641 -86.89 -54.37 34.86
N GLU A 642 -85.78 -54.70 34.20
CA GLU A 642 -85.55 -55.36 32.89
C GLU A 642 -85.67 -54.51 31.62
#